data_AF-F6D696-F1
#
_entry.id   AF-F6D696-F1
#
_cell.length_a   1.000
_cell.length_b   1.000
_cell.length_c   1.000
_cell.angle_alpha   90.00
_cell.angle_beta   90.00
_cell.angle_gamma   90.00
#
_symmetry.space_group_name_H-M   'P 1'
#
loop_
_entity.id
_entity.type
_entity.pdbx_description
1 polymer ?
#
loop_
_entity_poly.entity_id
_entity_poly.type
_entity_poly.pdbx_seq_one_letter_code
_entity_poly.pdbx_strand_id
1 'polypeptide(L)'
;MTMFLLCGVALYGLSGASASILNSTNSSAENTTNITSQLTINATNSSINQTSVNQSSNLITSTTKNSIVNQTQSENTTQAAAGDVYSNIHALWINTNDYKNINVTELEEANITDVFVKSNIYSTPTYQTVLSSVLAQLNGTGIGVHAWITCFKDASGNWIDPQSSTGQSHEAEVIAAIENIVKNYDVAGIHLDYVRYPGTAYKNNASLNETANIQASTNAVTSFVERVYSAVKAIKQDVAVSAAVMPEGSVNAKYYGQDYSALAQYLDFMVAMVYKGNYNATSAWVGTTTAYIVAHANGTPVVTGLQTYKNDTDTTPLSASELINDTQVAIGNGSSGYALFRYGLIDENFYNEVAKLTVTAVDPVNNAVSIAVDKVITVTFSKPIQAGNKWIELVNSKGALIPITWSINGNILTITPSSVLSHGVKYTLLIHTGSVTDLAGNNIAGYVSRFTTSTDSTAPTVKTVDPANNAVNVAADKVINVTFSEAIKAGTGWIELVTSNGTIVPSTWSTNGKVLTVTPSSVLSHGVKYLLLIHTGSVTDLAGNKIAGYVSRFTVETVAPTVKAVDPANNAVNVAVSKVIKVTFSESIKAGTGWIELQNSNGTIVPTTWSINGNILTVTPSSALSEDTKYLLLIHTGSVTDLAGNNVAGYVSRFTTDSSTVTFTRAQILDASARVKAYVEANYGLPNYVTISTTQVSMAQFLQMMSVCLLQIKNGTTSNIALPNVSAPANPTDTVKSGNINKTEYLDMAQRIVNFSLNGTAPNYVSSSLGNIQFESAVYIYSKILNFYYTNSSTLPNYVTVSPWTTITNKTSTSTIPAELKEYLQATANCQSTNAQIIALSKSIIANAGATTTYAKAVAIFNWVRDNIGYSFYYNTNYGAVGTLNAKTGNCVDTSHLLIALERAAGIPARYEHGYCKFSTAWYGHVWAQVYVDGKWYSADAISSRNTFGVINNWNTATATIYGTYAELPF
;
A
#
# COMPACT_ATOMS: atom_id res chain seq x y z
N MET A 1 2.37 31.55 36.58
CA MET A 1 3.01 32.30 37.68
C MET A 1 3.67 31.29 38.62
N THR A 2 4.79 31.66 39.23
CA THR A 2 5.79 30.75 39.84
C THR A 2 5.40 30.25 41.25
N MET A 3 6.24 29.33 41.79
CA MET A 3 6.43 28.92 43.21
C MET A 3 5.73 27.63 43.68
N PHE A 4 6.25 26.80 44.61
CA PHE A 4 7.57 26.55 45.29
C PHE A 4 7.45 25.08 45.81
N LEU A 5 8.39 24.12 45.71
CA LEU A 5 9.68 23.88 46.39
C LEU A 5 9.68 23.82 47.95
N LEU A 6 10.55 22.93 48.48
CA LEU A 6 10.83 22.51 49.88
C LEU A 6 9.88 21.43 50.46
N CYS A 7 10.34 20.44 51.27
CA CYS A 7 11.67 20.20 51.84
C CYS A 7 11.94 18.68 52.09
N GLY A 8 13.19 18.29 52.37
CA GLY A 8 13.52 16.98 52.97
C GLY A 8 14.82 16.34 52.48
N VAL A 9 15.95 16.61 53.15
CA VAL A 9 17.26 15.98 52.89
C VAL A 9 17.65 15.10 54.07
N ALA A 10 18.20 13.90 53.82
CA ALA A 10 19.10 13.22 54.74
C ALA A 10 20.08 12.32 53.95
N LEU A 11 21.36 12.68 53.96
CA LEU A 11 22.46 11.79 53.57
C LEU A 11 22.82 10.89 54.76
N TYR A 12 23.18 9.63 54.48
CA TYR A 12 24.35 8.97 55.06
C TYR A 12 24.85 7.92 54.05
N GLY A 13 26.17 7.76 53.95
CA GLY A 13 26.78 6.70 53.14
C GLY A 13 27.98 6.10 53.86
N LEU A 14 28.52 5.00 53.32
CA LEU A 14 29.93 4.54 53.36
C LEU A 14 30.03 3.01 53.21
N SER A 15 31.16 2.56 52.66
CA SER A 15 31.63 1.16 52.51
C SER A 15 30.74 0.22 51.65
N GLY A 16 31.26 -0.55 50.69
CA GLY A 16 32.63 -0.71 50.23
C GLY A 16 33.34 -1.92 50.84
N ALA A 17 33.17 -3.10 50.23
CA ALA A 17 34.08 -4.24 50.36
C ALA A 17 33.91 -5.16 49.14
N SER A 18 35.03 -5.43 48.46
CA SER A 18 35.16 -6.46 47.45
C SER A 18 35.53 -7.80 48.08
N ALA A 19 35.05 -8.91 47.52
CA ALA A 19 35.68 -10.22 47.66
C ALA A 19 35.39 -11.05 46.41
N SER A 20 36.44 -11.66 45.86
CA SER A 20 36.41 -12.51 44.67
C SER A 20 36.91 -13.92 45.02
N ILE A 21 36.89 -14.81 44.01
CA ILE A 21 37.57 -16.12 43.97
C ILE A 21 36.99 -17.19 44.91
N LEU A 22 36.32 -18.21 44.35
CA LEU A 22 36.97 -19.53 44.18
C LEU A 22 36.19 -20.48 43.25
N ASN A 23 36.96 -21.47 42.78
CA ASN A 23 36.72 -22.33 41.62
C ASN A 23 36.74 -23.79 42.09
N SER A 24 35.87 -24.66 41.56
CA SER A 24 36.05 -26.11 41.66
C SER A 24 35.29 -26.88 40.58
N THR A 25 36.06 -27.51 39.68
CA THR A 25 35.61 -28.48 38.69
C THR A 25 35.64 -29.91 39.25
N ASN A 26 34.75 -30.77 38.73
CA ASN A 26 34.86 -32.23 38.50
C ASN A 26 33.53 -32.94 38.87
N SER A 27 33.07 -34.03 38.25
CA SER A 27 33.28 -34.76 36.98
C SER A 27 32.75 -36.18 37.25
N SER A 28 32.06 -36.82 36.30
CA SER A 28 32.19 -38.27 35.93
C SER A 28 30.87 -38.93 35.51
N ALA A 29 30.94 -39.70 34.41
CA ALA A 29 30.23 -40.96 34.13
C ALA A 29 28.68 -41.00 34.06
N GLU A 30 28.04 -41.94 33.32
CA GLU A 30 28.32 -42.57 32.01
C GLU A 30 27.06 -43.31 31.52
N ASN A 31 26.95 -43.58 30.20
CA ASN A 31 26.13 -44.60 29.52
C ASN A 31 24.58 -44.69 29.65
N THR A 32 23.92 -44.24 28.58
CA THR A 32 22.99 -45.00 27.68
C THR A 32 22.06 -46.11 28.18
N THR A 33 20.79 -46.06 27.75
CA THR A 33 20.18 -47.09 26.85
C THR A 33 18.86 -46.62 26.20
N ASN A 34 18.55 -47.15 25.01
CA ASN A 34 17.33 -46.90 24.24
C ASN A 34 16.17 -47.82 24.66
N ILE A 35 14.92 -47.47 24.30
CA ILE A 35 14.03 -48.35 23.49
C ILE A 35 12.83 -47.55 22.92
N THR A 36 12.40 -47.94 21.72
CA THR A 36 11.34 -47.37 20.88
C THR A 36 9.96 -48.01 21.13
N SER A 37 8.88 -47.28 20.81
CA SER A 37 7.63 -47.90 20.32
C SER A 37 6.85 -46.97 19.39
N GLN A 38 6.23 -47.56 18.37
CA GLN A 38 5.49 -46.90 17.28
C GLN A 38 4.04 -46.58 17.68
N LEU A 39 3.34 -45.78 16.86
CA LEU A 39 1.92 -46.01 16.58
C LEU A 39 1.52 -45.53 15.16
N THR A 40 0.52 -46.20 14.61
CA THR A 40 0.18 -46.26 13.17
C THR A 40 -1.12 -45.51 12.86
N ILE A 41 -1.30 -44.99 11.64
CA ILE A 41 -2.61 -44.54 11.14
C ILE A 41 -2.91 -45.23 9.80
N ASN A 42 -4.07 -45.90 9.72
CA ASN A 42 -4.61 -46.53 8.52
C ASN A 42 -5.45 -45.54 7.70
N ALA A 43 -5.54 -45.76 6.39
CA ALA A 43 -6.44 -45.05 5.48
C ALA A 43 -7.36 -46.04 4.72
N THR A 44 -8.58 -45.61 4.39
CA THR A 44 -9.50 -46.30 3.49
C THR A 44 -10.33 -45.30 2.67
N ASN A 45 -10.03 -45.20 1.36
CA ASN A 45 -10.90 -45.58 0.23
C ASN A 45 -12.45 -45.42 0.40
N SER A 46 -13.27 -44.91 -0.54
CA SER A 46 -13.15 -44.48 -1.97
C SER A 46 -14.24 -43.39 -2.25
N SER A 47 -14.57 -42.84 -3.44
CA SER A 47 -14.50 -43.29 -4.85
C SER A 47 -14.89 -42.17 -5.86
N ILE A 48 -14.23 -42.10 -7.04
CA ILE A 48 -14.78 -42.04 -8.44
C ILE A 48 -15.74 -40.85 -8.79
N ASN A 49 -15.67 -40.07 -9.90
CA ASN A 49 -15.31 -40.24 -11.34
C ASN A 49 -14.80 -38.86 -11.86
N GLN A 50 -13.68 -38.67 -12.58
CA GLN A 50 -13.24 -39.10 -13.93
C GLN A 50 -13.94 -38.43 -15.14
N THR A 51 -13.20 -37.55 -15.84
CA THR A 51 -13.14 -37.32 -17.32
C THR A 51 -12.12 -36.19 -17.58
N SER A 52 -10.83 -36.37 -17.91
CA SER A 52 -10.11 -37.11 -18.97
C SER A 52 -10.26 -36.58 -20.40
N VAL A 53 -9.24 -35.84 -20.88
CA VAL A 53 -8.62 -35.97 -22.21
C VAL A 53 -7.11 -35.66 -22.09
N ASN A 54 -6.28 -36.71 -22.12
CA ASN A 54 -5.08 -36.96 -22.96
C ASN A 54 -4.16 -35.80 -23.41
N GLN A 55 -2.83 -35.95 -23.62
CA GLN A 55 -1.80 -37.02 -23.51
C GLN A 55 -0.42 -36.32 -23.81
N SER A 56 0.81 -36.83 -23.63
CA SER A 56 1.45 -37.98 -22.94
C SER A 56 2.97 -37.69 -22.93
N SER A 57 3.62 -37.36 -21.81
CA SER A 57 4.26 -38.27 -20.82
C SER A 57 5.52 -39.02 -21.30
N ASN A 58 6.64 -38.81 -20.56
CA ASN A 58 7.71 -39.76 -20.13
C ASN A 58 8.89 -38.89 -19.62
N LEU A 59 9.32 -38.82 -18.35
CA LEU A 59 9.59 -39.85 -17.31
C LEU A 59 10.62 -40.90 -17.80
N ILE A 60 11.69 -41.29 -17.09
CA ILE A 60 11.81 -41.63 -15.65
C ILE A 60 13.18 -41.26 -15.01
N THR A 61 13.14 -41.07 -13.69
CA THR A 61 14.16 -40.85 -12.64
C THR A 61 15.54 -41.55 -12.70
N SER A 62 16.52 -40.96 -11.99
CA SER A 62 17.23 -41.71 -10.93
C SER A 62 17.56 -40.81 -9.71
N THR A 63 17.82 -41.43 -8.56
CA THR A 63 17.76 -40.83 -7.21
C THR A 63 19.14 -40.82 -6.54
N THR A 64 19.49 -39.82 -5.71
CA THR A 64 19.95 -40.05 -4.32
C THR A 64 20.25 -38.79 -3.48
N LYS A 65 19.86 -38.87 -2.20
CA LYS A 65 20.46 -38.27 -0.99
C LYS A 65 20.64 -36.74 -0.88
N ASN A 66 19.63 -36.12 -0.25
CA ASN A 66 19.91 -35.04 0.71
C ASN A 66 20.67 -35.61 1.92
N SER A 67 21.78 -34.98 2.28
CA SER A 67 22.44 -35.12 3.58
C SER A 67 22.86 -33.73 4.07
N ILE A 68 22.29 -33.29 5.18
CA ILE A 68 22.63 -32.00 5.81
C ILE A 68 23.98 -32.16 6.51
N VAL A 69 24.96 -31.32 6.16
CA VAL A 69 26.21 -31.19 6.92
C VAL A 69 26.49 -29.71 7.15
N ASN A 70 26.49 -29.30 8.43
CA ASN A 70 27.15 -28.07 8.85
C ASN A 70 28.65 -28.22 8.63
N GLN A 71 29.25 -27.37 7.78
CA GLN A 71 30.67 -27.08 7.89
C GLN A 71 30.90 -25.57 7.91
N THR A 72 31.30 -25.12 9.10
CA THR A 72 32.14 -23.94 9.26
C THR A 72 33.52 -24.31 8.74
N GLN A 73 34.02 -23.66 7.68
CA GLN A 73 35.40 -23.84 7.28
C GLN A 73 36.01 -22.53 6.80
N SER A 74 36.98 -22.06 7.57
CA SER A 74 38.07 -21.23 7.07
C SER A 74 39.00 -22.10 6.23
N GLU A 75 39.35 -21.65 5.02
CA GLU A 75 40.45 -22.28 4.27
C GLU A 75 41.55 -21.27 3.99
N ASN A 76 42.65 -21.45 4.73
CA ASN A 76 43.97 -21.09 4.26
C ASN A 76 44.42 -22.19 3.28
N THR A 77 44.91 -21.78 2.11
CA THR A 77 45.99 -22.42 1.34
C THR A 77 46.27 -23.92 1.56
N THR A 78 45.88 -24.78 0.60
CA THR A 78 46.81 -25.60 -0.24
C THR A 78 46.10 -26.71 -1.03
N GLN A 79 45.76 -26.45 -2.29
CA GLN A 79 45.94 -27.35 -3.46
C GLN A 79 45.23 -26.74 -4.69
N ALA A 80 45.99 -26.14 -5.60
CA ALA A 80 45.45 -25.73 -6.89
C ALA A 80 45.35 -26.95 -7.82
N ALA A 81 44.13 -27.37 -8.15
CA ALA A 81 43.88 -28.26 -9.27
C ALA A 81 43.93 -27.45 -10.58
N ALA A 82 44.53 -28.02 -11.63
CA ALA A 82 44.71 -27.32 -12.90
C ALA A 82 43.37 -27.08 -13.63
N GLY A 83 42.99 -25.82 -13.81
CA GLY A 83 41.84 -25.36 -14.57
C GLY A 83 41.81 -23.83 -14.68
N ASP A 84 41.29 -23.31 -15.80
CA ASP A 84 40.85 -21.92 -16.03
C ASP A 84 41.87 -20.77 -15.91
N VAL A 85 43.18 -21.03 -16.06
CA VAL A 85 44.19 -19.95 -16.13
C VAL A 85 43.98 -19.08 -17.38
N TYR A 86 43.97 -17.76 -17.22
CA TYR A 86 43.80 -16.72 -18.27
C TYR A 86 42.42 -16.66 -18.97
N SER A 87 41.36 -17.19 -18.35
CA SER A 87 40.00 -17.20 -18.91
C SER A 87 39.21 -15.88 -18.80
N ASN A 88 39.68 -14.92 -17.99
CA ASN A 88 38.98 -13.65 -17.69
C ASN A 88 39.98 -12.48 -17.51
N ILE A 89 40.75 -12.15 -18.55
CA ILE A 89 41.73 -11.06 -18.53
C ILE A 89 41.06 -9.73 -18.89
N HIS A 90 41.02 -8.76 -17.98
CA HIS A 90 40.68 -7.37 -18.26
C HIS A 90 41.94 -6.53 -18.13
N ALA A 91 42.61 -6.27 -19.25
CA ALA A 91 43.93 -5.64 -19.29
C ALA A 91 43.90 -4.18 -19.76
N LEU A 92 44.93 -3.42 -19.38
CA LEU A 92 45.20 -2.07 -19.91
C LEU A 92 46.64 -1.97 -20.41
N TRP A 93 46.87 -1.45 -21.62
CA TRP A 93 48.22 -1.01 -22.00
C TRP A 93 48.54 0.34 -21.34
N ILE A 94 49.68 0.43 -20.65
CA ILE A 94 50.15 1.63 -19.97
C ILE A 94 51.47 2.08 -20.61
N ASN A 95 51.48 3.28 -21.18
CA ASN A 95 52.66 3.84 -21.82
C ASN A 95 53.59 4.56 -20.80
N THR A 96 54.84 4.79 -21.17
CA THR A 96 55.86 5.45 -20.34
C THR A 96 55.57 6.91 -19.98
N ASN A 97 54.53 7.52 -20.54
CA ASN A 97 54.07 8.86 -20.16
C ASN A 97 53.04 8.81 -19.02
N ASP A 98 52.34 7.69 -18.85
CA ASP A 98 51.10 7.61 -18.08
C ASP A 98 51.26 6.78 -16.78
N TYR A 99 52.33 5.98 -16.68
CA TYR A 99 52.60 5.04 -15.57
C TYR A 99 52.71 5.64 -14.16
N LYS A 100 52.84 6.96 -14.02
CA LYS A 100 52.87 7.67 -12.73
C LYS A 100 51.51 8.15 -12.26
N ASN A 101 50.52 8.10 -13.14
CA ASN A 101 49.19 8.67 -12.95
C ASN A 101 48.15 7.55 -12.85
N ILE A 102 48.52 6.38 -12.31
CA ILE A 102 47.63 5.21 -12.21
C ILE A 102 46.66 5.45 -11.04
N ASN A 103 45.37 5.58 -11.34
CA ASN A 103 44.34 5.60 -10.30
C ASN A 103 43.98 4.16 -9.90
N VAL A 104 44.61 3.68 -8.83
CA VAL A 104 44.45 2.29 -8.35
C VAL A 104 42.99 1.95 -8.06
N THR A 105 42.25 2.85 -7.41
CA THR A 105 40.84 2.64 -7.05
C THR A 105 39.97 2.42 -8.29
N GLU A 106 40.15 3.24 -9.34
CA GLU A 106 39.42 3.07 -10.61
C GLU A 106 39.67 1.69 -11.23
N LEU A 107 40.89 1.18 -11.17
CA LEU A 107 41.22 -0.14 -11.72
C LEU A 107 40.56 -1.29 -10.93
N GLU A 108 40.59 -1.24 -9.60
CA GLU A 108 39.98 -2.25 -8.73
C GLU A 108 38.45 -2.26 -8.83
N GLU A 109 37.83 -1.08 -8.87
CA GLU A 109 36.38 -0.91 -9.03
C GLU A 109 35.92 -1.40 -10.40
N ALA A 110 36.64 -1.06 -11.47
CA ALA A 110 36.39 -1.51 -12.85
C ALA A 110 36.74 -2.98 -13.12
N ASN A 111 37.25 -3.71 -12.12
CA ASN A 111 37.66 -5.11 -12.24
C ASN A 111 38.69 -5.35 -13.35
N ILE A 112 39.68 -4.45 -13.47
CA ILE A 112 40.90 -4.67 -14.24
C ILE A 112 41.72 -5.74 -13.51
N THR A 113 42.19 -6.74 -14.25
CA THR A 113 42.98 -7.86 -13.72
C THR A 113 44.45 -7.74 -14.04
N ASP A 114 44.81 -7.05 -15.12
CA ASP A 114 46.17 -7.02 -15.65
C ASP A 114 46.55 -5.64 -16.22
N VAL A 115 47.84 -5.33 -16.23
CA VAL A 115 48.38 -4.14 -16.90
C VAL A 115 49.62 -4.47 -17.72
N PHE A 116 49.65 -4.03 -18.97
CA PHE A 116 50.75 -4.23 -19.92
C PHE A 116 51.61 -2.96 -19.96
N VAL A 117 52.68 -2.93 -19.16
CA VAL A 117 53.43 -1.72 -18.80
C VAL A 117 54.65 -1.53 -19.70
N LYS A 118 54.70 -0.43 -20.46
CA LYS A 118 55.75 -0.21 -21.46
C LYS A 118 57.15 -0.24 -20.85
N SER A 119 57.89 -1.27 -21.20
CA SER A 119 59.16 -1.64 -20.58
C SER A 119 60.28 -1.44 -21.59
N ASN A 120 60.70 -0.19 -21.76
CA ASN A 120 61.72 0.18 -22.74
C ASN A 120 63.10 -0.42 -22.36
N ILE A 121 63.70 -1.16 -23.29
CA ILE A 121 65.05 -1.71 -23.17
C ILE A 121 66.11 -0.63 -23.43
N TYR A 122 65.94 0.15 -24.51
CA TYR A 122 66.97 1.07 -25.02
C TYR A 122 66.70 2.56 -24.74
N SER A 123 65.45 2.96 -24.49
CA SER A 123 65.03 4.35 -24.37
C SER A 123 64.58 4.72 -22.95
N THR A 124 64.75 5.98 -22.58
CA THR A 124 64.32 6.50 -21.27
C THR A 124 62.84 6.94 -21.29
N PRO A 125 62.05 6.71 -20.22
CA PRO A 125 62.42 5.96 -19.02
C PRO A 125 62.53 4.47 -19.31
N THR A 126 63.55 3.82 -18.73
CA THR A 126 63.85 2.40 -18.96
C THR A 126 62.95 1.49 -18.13
N TYR A 127 62.87 0.21 -18.50
CA TYR A 127 62.05 -0.78 -17.79
C TYR A 127 62.31 -0.80 -16.27
N GLN A 128 63.55 -0.64 -15.81
CA GLN A 128 63.86 -0.64 -14.38
C GLN A 128 63.14 0.49 -13.62
N THR A 129 63.00 1.66 -14.24
CA THR A 129 62.33 2.82 -13.64
C THR A 129 60.82 2.62 -13.64
N VAL A 130 60.28 2.20 -14.79
CA VAL A 130 58.83 2.09 -14.99
C VAL A 130 58.25 0.93 -14.18
N LEU A 131 58.84 -0.28 -14.27
CA LEU A 131 58.35 -1.47 -13.55
C LEU A 131 58.41 -1.28 -12.04
N SER A 132 59.52 -0.75 -11.49
CA SER A 132 59.61 -0.46 -10.04
C SER A 132 58.50 0.47 -9.56
N SER A 133 58.13 1.48 -10.37
CA SER A 133 57.08 2.43 -10.03
C SER A 133 55.68 1.80 -10.11
N VAL A 134 55.39 0.98 -11.12
CA VAL A 134 54.04 0.39 -11.28
C VAL A 134 53.82 -0.78 -10.30
N LEU A 135 54.83 -1.63 -10.09
CA LEU A 135 54.77 -2.70 -9.08
C LEU A 135 54.54 -2.13 -7.66
N ALA A 136 55.18 -0.99 -7.33
CA ALA A 136 54.94 -0.32 -6.06
C ALA A 136 53.53 0.29 -5.94
N GLN A 137 52.96 0.81 -7.03
CA GLN A 137 51.60 1.37 -7.05
C GLN A 137 50.51 0.29 -6.93
N LEU A 138 50.72 -0.88 -7.53
CA LEU A 138 49.71 -1.95 -7.59
C LEU A 138 49.92 -3.07 -6.56
N ASN A 139 50.88 -2.91 -5.64
CA ASN A 139 51.17 -3.89 -4.59
C ASN A 139 49.94 -4.14 -3.70
N GLY A 140 49.50 -5.40 -3.60
CA GLY A 140 48.37 -5.82 -2.77
C GLY A 140 46.99 -5.73 -3.42
N THR A 141 46.87 -5.16 -4.62
CA THR A 141 45.59 -5.04 -5.38
C THR A 141 45.16 -6.35 -6.04
N GLY A 142 46.12 -7.24 -6.31
CA GLY A 142 45.92 -8.44 -7.11
C GLY A 142 46.01 -8.23 -8.63
N ILE A 143 46.28 -7.00 -9.10
CA ILE A 143 46.42 -6.69 -10.53
C ILE A 143 47.79 -7.16 -11.06
N GLY A 144 47.78 -8.04 -12.05
CA GLY A 144 48.97 -8.61 -12.68
C GLY A 144 49.76 -7.59 -13.52
N VAL A 145 51.02 -7.34 -13.18
CA VAL A 145 51.89 -6.43 -13.95
C VAL A 145 52.70 -7.22 -14.98
N HIS A 146 52.46 -6.97 -16.27
CA HIS A 146 53.23 -7.56 -17.37
C HIS A 146 54.20 -6.54 -17.96
N ALA A 147 55.44 -6.94 -18.22
CA ALA A 147 56.39 -6.09 -18.92
C ALA A 147 56.08 -6.08 -20.43
N TRP A 148 55.65 -4.94 -20.97
CA TRP A 148 55.35 -4.77 -22.39
C TRP A 148 56.62 -4.40 -23.18
N ILE A 149 57.16 -5.38 -23.92
CA ILE A 149 58.46 -5.35 -24.60
C ILE A 149 58.31 -5.09 -26.10
N THR A 150 59.13 -4.20 -26.66
CA THR A 150 59.28 -4.04 -28.12
C THR A 150 60.31 -5.03 -28.64
N CYS A 151 59.97 -5.89 -29.61
CA CYS A 151 60.80 -7.03 -30.02
C CYS A 151 61.69 -6.76 -31.26
N PHE A 152 61.11 -6.39 -32.41
CA PHE A 152 61.88 -6.24 -33.66
C PHE A 152 62.02 -4.79 -34.11
N LYS A 153 62.38 -3.90 -33.17
CA LYS A 153 62.73 -2.51 -33.47
C LYS A 153 63.95 -2.03 -32.69
N ASP A 154 64.79 -1.26 -33.37
CA ASP A 154 65.95 -0.61 -32.76
C ASP A 154 65.55 0.54 -31.80
N ALA A 155 66.55 1.11 -31.13
CA ALA A 155 66.38 2.26 -30.23
C ALA A 155 65.82 3.54 -30.92
N SER A 156 65.92 3.63 -32.25
CA SER A 156 65.37 4.72 -33.07
C SER A 156 63.96 4.42 -33.61
N GLY A 157 63.42 3.22 -33.34
CA GLY A 157 62.12 2.76 -33.80
C GLY A 157 62.12 2.15 -35.22
N ASN A 158 63.28 1.97 -35.85
CA ASN A 158 63.40 1.31 -37.15
C ASN A 158 63.16 -0.19 -37.00
N TRP A 159 62.58 -0.81 -38.03
CA TRP A 159 62.36 -2.25 -38.07
C TRP A 159 63.67 -3.02 -38.25
N ILE A 160 63.84 -4.08 -37.47
CA ILE A 160 64.96 -5.02 -37.57
C ILE A 160 64.43 -6.31 -38.22
N ASP A 161 65.16 -6.84 -39.19
CA ASP A 161 64.90 -8.18 -39.73
C ASP A 161 65.52 -9.26 -38.82
N PRO A 162 64.73 -10.09 -38.12
CA PRO A 162 65.24 -11.15 -37.25
C PRO A 162 66.08 -12.21 -37.99
N GLN A 163 65.94 -12.35 -39.31
CA GLN A 163 66.76 -13.28 -40.11
C GLN A 163 68.18 -12.75 -40.39
N SER A 164 68.42 -11.45 -40.20
CA SER A 164 69.74 -10.83 -40.39
C SER A 164 70.67 -11.11 -39.20
N SER A 165 71.99 -11.01 -39.40
CA SER A 165 72.97 -11.14 -38.30
C SER A 165 72.80 -10.07 -37.21
N THR A 166 72.44 -8.85 -37.62
CA THR A 166 72.03 -7.77 -36.69
C THR A 166 70.77 -8.15 -35.92
N GLY A 167 69.80 -8.77 -36.59
CA GLY A 167 68.57 -9.29 -35.98
C GLY A 167 68.85 -10.33 -34.91
N GLN A 168 69.62 -11.36 -35.23
CA GLN A 168 70.01 -12.41 -34.28
C GLN A 168 70.74 -11.85 -33.05
N SER A 169 71.57 -10.81 -33.24
CA SER A 169 72.25 -10.12 -32.14
C SER A 169 71.26 -9.35 -31.27
N HIS A 170 70.33 -8.62 -31.89
CA HIS A 170 69.27 -7.88 -31.20
C HIS A 170 68.28 -8.79 -30.44
N GLU A 171 67.91 -9.93 -31.02
CA GLU A 171 67.08 -10.92 -30.34
C GLU A 171 67.72 -11.42 -29.04
N ALA A 172 69.04 -11.65 -29.05
CA ALA A 172 69.78 -12.05 -27.86
C ALA A 172 69.80 -10.92 -26.79
N GLU A 173 69.92 -9.66 -27.20
CA GLU A 173 69.78 -8.50 -26.29
C GLU A 173 68.38 -8.41 -25.68
N VAL A 174 67.32 -8.60 -26.48
CA VAL A 174 65.93 -8.58 -26.01
C VAL A 174 65.65 -9.75 -25.05
N ILE A 175 66.10 -10.96 -25.38
CA ILE A 175 65.96 -12.13 -24.49
C ILE A 175 66.71 -11.90 -23.18
N ALA A 176 67.95 -11.40 -23.22
CA ALA A 176 68.72 -11.09 -22.01
C ALA A 176 68.06 -10.02 -21.11
N ALA A 177 67.41 -9.02 -21.72
CA ALA A 177 66.60 -8.03 -21.00
C ALA A 177 65.35 -8.66 -20.36
N ILE A 178 64.64 -9.54 -21.08
CA ILE A 178 63.49 -10.29 -20.56
C ILE A 178 63.93 -11.18 -19.37
N GLU A 179 65.02 -11.94 -19.50
CA GLU A 179 65.54 -12.74 -18.39
C GLU A 179 65.86 -11.88 -17.16
N ASN A 180 66.45 -10.70 -17.36
CA ASN A 180 66.74 -9.77 -16.27
C ASN A 180 65.45 -9.31 -15.57
N ILE A 181 64.41 -9.00 -16.35
CA ILE A 181 63.10 -8.61 -15.82
C ILE A 181 62.50 -9.75 -14.97
N VAL A 182 62.42 -10.97 -15.51
CA VAL A 182 61.83 -12.12 -14.79
C VAL A 182 62.61 -12.49 -13.52
N LYS A 183 63.94 -12.38 -13.55
CA LYS A 183 64.82 -12.64 -12.39
C LYS A 183 64.64 -11.61 -11.27
N ASN A 184 64.53 -10.32 -11.62
CA ASN A 184 64.70 -9.22 -10.66
C ASN A 184 63.39 -8.49 -10.28
N TYR A 185 62.29 -8.75 -10.99
CA TYR A 185 61.01 -8.09 -10.77
C TYR A 185 59.88 -9.11 -10.55
N ASP A 186 58.88 -8.71 -9.77
CA ASP A 186 57.70 -9.53 -9.47
C ASP A 186 56.60 -9.29 -10.51
N VAL A 187 56.93 -9.54 -11.78
CA VAL A 187 55.99 -9.41 -12.90
C VAL A 187 55.12 -10.66 -13.01
N ALA A 188 53.84 -10.46 -13.29
CA ALA A 188 52.90 -11.54 -13.62
C ALA A 188 53.14 -12.11 -15.04
N GLY A 189 53.79 -11.34 -15.92
CA GLY A 189 54.10 -11.81 -17.27
C GLY A 189 55.02 -10.91 -18.10
N ILE A 190 55.28 -11.38 -19.31
CA ILE A 190 56.02 -10.72 -20.38
C ILE A 190 55.07 -10.60 -21.58
N HIS A 191 54.82 -9.38 -22.04
CA HIS A 191 53.93 -9.09 -23.15
C HIS A 191 54.72 -8.57 -24.36
N LEU A 192 54.79 -9.38 -25.41
CA LEU A 192 55.61 -9.15 -26.60
C LEU A 192 54.86 -8.33 -27.64
N ASP A 193 55.40 -7.18 -28.01
CA ASP A 193 54.88 -6.27 -29.03
C ASP A 193 55.94 -6.02 -30.11
N TYR A 194 55.50 -5.65 -31.32
CA TYR A 194 56.32 -5.59 -32.53
C TYR A 194 57.09 -6.89 -32.81
N VAL A 195 56.58 -8.04 -32.35
CA VAL A 195 57.06 -9.39 -32.68
C VAL A 195 56.51 -9.83 -34.04
N ARG A 196 56.88 -9.06 -35.07
CA ARG A 196 56.42 -9.18 -36.46
C ARG A 196 57.26 -8.36 -37.44
N TYR A 197 57.06 -8.59 -38.72
CA TYR A 197 57.52 -7.71 -39.81
C TYR A 197 56.62 -6.46 -39.97
N PRO A 198 57.06 -5.42 -40.71
CA PRO A 198 56.26 -4.22 -41.00
C PRO A 198 55.12 -4.40 -42.01
N GLY A 199 54.75 -5.63 -42.40
CA GLY A 199 53.88 -5.90 -43.56
C GLY A 199 54.66 -6.39 -44.80
N THR A 200 55.93 -6.78 -44.63
CA THR A 200 56.83 -7.17 -45.72
C THR A 200 57.33 -8.61 -45.65
N ALA A 201 56.83 -9.45 -44.73
CA ALA A 201 57.32 -10.83 -44.52
C ALA A 201 57.41 -11.64 -45.82
N TYR A 202 56.38 -11.61 -46.66
CA TYR A 202 56.31 -12.25 -47.98
C TYR A 202 57.39 -11.84 -49.00
N LYS A 203 58.16 -10.78 -48.74
CA LYS A 203 59.19 -10.24 -49.64
C LYS A 203 60.45 -9.77 -48.90
N ASN A 204 60.65 -10.23 -47.66
CA ASN A 204 61.72 -9.73 -46.80
C ASN A 204 63.12 -10.02 -47.36
N ASN A 205 63.33 -11.22 -47.87
CA ASN A 205 64.57 -11.63 -48.53
C ASN A 205 64.36 -11.67 -50.06
N ALA A 206 65.03 -10.77 -50.79
CA ALA A 206 64.94 -10.67 -52.25
C ALA A 206 65.52 -11.88 -53.02
N SER A 207 66.28 -12.77 -52.35
CA SER A 207 66.80 -14.02 -52.93
C SER A 207 65.83 -15.20 -52.78
N LEU A 208 64.70 -15.04 -52.07
CA LEU A 208 63.67 -16.06 -51.91
C LEU A 208 62.41 -15.72 -52.73
N ASN A 209 61.68 -16.74 -53.18
CA ASN A 209 60.34 -16.54 -53.72
C ASN A 209 59.32 -16.24 -52.61
N GLU A 210 58.09 -15.84 -52.97
CA GLU A 210 57.07 -15.42 -52.00
C GLU A 210 56.77 -16.52 -50.95
N THR A 211 56.49 -17.75 -51.39
CA THR A 211 56.18 -18.87 -50.47
C THR A 211 57.32 -19.17 -49.51
N ALA A 212 58.56 -19.17 -49.99
CA ALA A 212 59.75 -19.37 -49.17
C ALA A 212 59.97 -18.21 -48.18
N ASN A 213 59.71 -16.96 -48.60
CA ASN A 213 59.76 -15.79 -47.73
C ASN A 213 58.73 -15.86 -46.60
N ILE A 214 57.48 -16.27 -46.90
CA ILE A 214 56.42 -16.42 -45.90
C ILE A 214 56.83 -17.49 -44.86
N GLN A 215 57.29 -18.66 -45.31
CA GLN A 215 57.72 -19.73 -44.40
C GLN A 215 58.92 -19.32 -43.55
N ALA A 216 59.96 -18.73 -44.15
CA ALA A 216 61.18 -18.32 -43.44
C ALA A 216 60.88 -17.21 -42.41
N SER A 217 60.04 -16.24 -42.78
CA SER A 217 59.62 -15.16 -41.90
C SER A 217 58.75 -15.67 -40.74
N THR A 218 57.80 -16.56 -41.01
CA THR A 218 56.95 -17.18 -39.96
C THR A 218 57.78 -18.02 -39.00
N ASN A 219 58.74 -18.79 -39.52
CA ASN A 219 59.67 -19.56 -38.69
C ASN A 219 60.53 -18.63 -37.81
N ALA A 220 61.05 -17.53 -38.35
CA ALA A 220 61.87 -16.59 -37.58
C ALA A 220 61.09 -15.99 -36.39
N VAL A 221 59.87 -15.47 -36.64
CA VAL A 221 58.99 -14.92 -35.59
C VAL A 221 58.63 -16.01 -34.56
N THR A 222 58.22 -17.19 -35.00
CA THR A 222 57.81 -18.28 -34.10
C THR A 222 58.96 -18.77 -33.24
N SER A 223 60.15 -19.01 -33.82
CA SER A 223 61.32 -19.46 -33.08
C SER A 223 61.86 -18.41 -32.10
N PHE A 224 61.67 -17.12 -32.36
CA PHE A 224 61.97 -16.08 -31.37
C PHE A 224 61.03 -16.17 -30.16
N VAL A 225 59.72 -16.33 -30.39
CA VAL A 225 58.73 -16.48 -29.32
C VAL A 225 58.97 -17.78 -28.53
N GLU A 226 59.30 -18.89 -29.19
CA GLU A 226 59.74 -20.14 -28.55
C GLU A 226 60.96 -19.94 -27.63
N ARG A 227 61.98 -19.20 -28.09
CA ARG A 227 63.17 -18.88 -27.26
C ARG A 227 62.80 -18.01 -26.06
N VAL A 228 61.96 -16.99 -26.25
CA VAL A 228 61.47 -16.16 -25.13
C VAL A 228 60.67 -16.99 -24.14
N TYR A 229 59.71 -17.79 -24.60
CA TYR A 229 58.90 -18.67 -23.76
C TYR A 229 59.78 -19.61 -22.93
N SER A 230 60.71 -20.29 -23.59
CA SER A 230 61.68 -21.18 -22.94
C SER A 230 62.53 -20.46 -21.88
N ALA A 231 63.02 -19.24 -22.18
CA ALA A 231 63.81 -18.44 -21.25
C ALA A 231 63.01 -17.98 -20.02
N VAL A 232 61.76 -17.52 -20.22
CA VAL A 232 60.87 -17.10 -19.13
C VAL A 232 60.54 -18.30 -18.24
N LYS A 233 60.03 -19.40 -18.82
CA LYS A 233 59.60 -20.59 -18.06
C LYS A 233 60.74 -21.33 -17.38
N ALA A 234 61.98 -21.19 -17.85
CA ALA A 234 63.18 -21.70 -17.17
C ALA A 234 63.55 -20.91 -15.89
N ILE A 235 63.06 -19.67 -15.73
CA ILE A 235 63.32 -18.83 -14.57
C ILE A 235 62.13 -18.85 -13.59
N LYS A 236 60.92 -18.64 -14.10
CA LYS A 236 59.65 -18.67 -13.35
C LYS A 236 58.55 -19.28 -14.23
N GLN A 237 58.00 -20.42 -13.84
CA GLN A 237 57.01 -21.15 -14.65
C GLN A 237 55.62 -20.48 -14.68
N ASP A 238 55.29 -19.80 -13.59
CA ASP A 238 54.05 -19.06 -13.33
C ASP A 238 53.98 -17.70 -14.05
N VAL A 239 55.12 -17.13 -14.45
CA VAL A 239 55.16 -15.90 -15.25
C VAL A 239 54.62 -16.15 -16.66
N ALA A 240 53.56 -15.44 -17.03
CA ALA A 240 52.91 -15.56 -18.32
C ALA A 240 53.78 -15.02 -19.46
N VAL A 241 53.61 -15.55 -20.66
CA VAL A 241 54.16 -15.01 -21.91
C VAL A 241 53.00 -14.80 -22.88
N SER A 242 52.78 -13.55 -23.27
CA SER A 242 51.74 -13.17 -24.22
C SER A 242 52.31 -12.34 -25.37
N ALA A 243 51.60 -12.24 -26.48
CA ALA A 243 52.03 -11.46 -27.63
C ALA A 243 50.88 -10.68 -28.28
N ALA A 244 51.17 -9.45 -28.69
CA ALA A 244 50.32 -8.62 -29.51
C ALA A 244 50.38 -9.11 -30.97
N VAL A 245 49.25 -9.63 -31.48
CA VAL A 245 49.11 -10.10 -32.86
C VAL A 245 48.18 -9.21 -33.67
N MET A 246 48.52 -9.03 -34.95
CA MET A 246 47.73 -8.23 -35.89
C MET A 246 46.39 -8.93 -36.25
N PRO A 247 45.34 -8.20 -36.66
CA PRO A 247 43.98 -8.74 -36.82
C PRO A 247 43.65 -9.35 -38.19
N GLU A 248 44.54 -9.31 -39.20
CA GLU A 248 44.21 -9.65 -40.62
C GLU A 248 44.01 -11.15 -40.92
N GLY A 249 43.59 -11.94 -39.93
CA GLY A 249 43.15 -13.32 -40.13
C GLY A 249 44.14 -14.19 -40.92
N SER A 250 43.65 -14.85 -41.97
CA SER A 250 44.42 -15.83 -42.76
C SER A 250 45.64 -15.26 -43.51
N VAL A 251 45.77 -13.94 -43.66
CA VAL A 251 46.94 -13.31 -44.31
C VAL A 251 47.97 -12.79 -43.31
N ASN A 252 47.77 -12.98 -42.01
CA ASN A 252 48.68 -12.46 -40.98
C ASN A 252 50.11 -13.03 -41.12
N ALA A 253 50.24 -14.34 -41.35
CA ALA A 253 51.52 -15.00 -41.63
C ALA A 253 52.21 -14.41 -42.88
N LYS A 254 51.44 -14.10 -43.94
CA LYS A 254 51.97 -13.53 -45.19
C LYS A 254 52.56 -12.14 -44.98
N TYR A 255 51.88 -11.24 -44.28
CA TYR A 255 52.33 -9.85 -44.16
C TYR A 255 53.28 -9.62 -42.98
N TYR A 256 53.01 -10.27 -41.86
CA TYR A 256 53.63 -9.97 -40.57
C TYR A 256 54.52 -11.10 -40.04
N GLY A 257 54.45 -12.30 -40.63
CA GLY A 257 55.13 -13.51 -40.11
C GLY A 257 54.45 -14.08 -38.85
N GLN A 258 53.24 -13.63 -38.53
CA GLN A 258 52.48 -14.11 -37.37
C GLN A 258 51.46 -15.17 -37.83
N ASP A 259 51.77 -16.44 -37.59
CA ASP A 259 50.79 -17.53 -37.70
C ASP A 259 50.22 -17.84 -36.31
N TYR A 260 48.90 -17.79 -36.15
CA TYR A 260 48.27 -17.94 -34.84
C TYR A 260 48.50 -19.34 -34.23
N SER A 261 48.44 -20.40 -35.05
CA SER A 261 48.61 -21.78 -34.57
C SER A 261 50.06 -22.10 -34.21
N ALA A 262 51.02 -21.50 -34.93
CA ALA A 262 52.44 -21.61 -34.63
C ALA A 262 52.81 -20.87 -33.34
N LEU A 263 52.30 -19.64 -33.17
CA LEU A 263 52.54 -18.82 -31.98
C LEU A 263 51.85 -19.36 -30.72
N ALA A 264 50.64 -19.90 -30.85
CA ALA A 264 49.87 -20.46 -29.75
C ALA A 264 50.60 -21.53 -28.93
N GLN A 265 51.54 -22.26 -29.54
CA GLN A 265 52.35 -23.30 -28.86
C GLN A 265 53.34 -22.73 -27.83
N TYR A 266 53.63 -21.42 -27.90
CA TYR A 266 54.66 -20.74 -27.13
C TYR A 266 54.15 -19.47 -26.45
N LEU A 267 52.84 -19.40 -26.21
CA LEU A 267 52.16 -18.30 -25.53
C LEU A 267 51.16 -18.87 -24.53
N ASP A 268 51.13 -18.32 -23.31
CA ASP A 268 50.13 -18.62 -22.31
C ASP A 268 48.76 -18.00 -22.68
N PHE A 269 48.77 -16.85 -23.36
CA PHE A 269 47.61 -16.26 -24.02
C PHE A 269 48.05 -15.31 -25.16
N MET A 270 47.19 -15.12 -26.16
CA MET A 270 47.41 -14.19 -27.28
C MET A 270 46.62 -12.90 -27.09
N VAL A 271 47.10 -11.76 -27.60
CA VAL A 271 46.36 -10.50 -27.56
C VAL A 271 46.16 -9.95 -28.98
N ALA A 272 44.94 -10.02 -29.50
CA ALA A 272 44.62 -9.62 -30.87
C ALA A 272 44.33 -8.12 -30.96
N MET A 273 45.12 -7.34 -31.72
CA MET A 273 44.95 -5.88 -31.86
C MET A 273 43.82 -5.50 -32.82
N VAL A 274 42.56 -5.70 -32.40
CA VAL A 274 41.35 -5.50 -33.21
C VAL A 274 40.89 -4.03 -33.14
N TYR A 275 41.77 -3.13 -33.58
CA TYR A 275 41.63 -1.68 -33.45
C TYR A 275 40.68 -1.10 -34.53
N LYS A 276 39.36 -1.30 -34.35
CA LYS A 276 38.32 -1.01 -35.36
C LYS A 276 38.43 0.38 -36.03
N GLY A 277 38.87 1.39 -35.27
CA GLY A 277 39.06 2.76 -35.76
C GLY A 277 40.07 2.86 -36.89
N ASN A 278 41.24 2.24 -36.71
CA ASN A 278 42.30 2.16 -37.73
C ASN A 278 41.87 1.40 -39.01
N TYR A 279 40.88 0.51 -38.92
CA TYR A 279 40.35 -0.26 -40.05
C TYR A 279 39.04 0.31 -40.61
N ASN A 280 38.56 1.47 -40.10
CA ASN A 280 37.26 2.07 -40.41
C ASN A 280 36.10 1.05 -40.32
N ALA A 281 36.12 0.25 -39.24
CA ALA A 281 35.28 -0.92 -39.03
C ALA A 281 34.30 -0.74 -37.85
N THR A 282 33.39 -1.69 -37.68
CA THR A 282 32.33 -1.66 -36.65
C THR A 282 32.56 -2.69 -35.55
N SER A 283 31.80 -2.62 -34.45
CA SER A 283 31.81 -3.65 -33.40
C SER A 283 31.50 -5.06 -33.93
N ALA A 284 30.68 -5.18 -34.99
CA ALA A 284 30.44 -6.48 -35.63
C ALA A 284 31.73 -7.09 -36.23
N TRP A 285 32.63 -6.25 -36.76
CA TRP A 285 33.96 -6.68 -37.21
C TRP A 285 34.90 -7.03 -36.04
N VAL A 286 34.75 -6.38 -34.88
CA VAL A 286 35.44 -6.77 -33.64
C VAL A 286 35.08 -8.21 -33.28
N GLY A 287 33.78 -8.54 -33.31
CA GLY A 287 33.27 -9.89 -33.04
C GLY A 287 33.78 -10.94 -34.03
N THR A 288 33.61 -10.72 -35.33
CA THR A 288 34.02 -11.72 -36.35
C THR A 288 35.54 -11.92 -36.41
N THR A 289 36.33 -10.87 -36.22
CA THR A 289 37.79 -10.96 -36.14
C THR A 289 38.24 -11.72 -34.88
N THR A 290 37.62 -11.43 -33.73
CA THR A 290 37.87 -12.16 -32.48
C THR A 290 37.58 -13.65 -32.65
N ALA A 291 36.39 -14.01 -33.13
CA ALA A 291 35.99 -15.40 -33.34
C ALA A 291 36.92 -16.14 -34.32
N TYR A 292 37.40 -15.46 -35.37
CA TYR A 292 38.39 -16.03 -36.28
C TYR A 292 39.69 -16.39 -35.54
N ILE A 293 40.26 -15.47 -34.77
CA ILE A 293 41.55 -15.69 -34.10
C ILE A 293 41.42 -16.74 -33.00
N VAL A 294 40.34 -16.73 -32.21
CA VAL A 294 40.02 -17.79 -31.23
C VAL A 294 40.01 -19.17 -31.89
N ALA A 295 39.37 -19.31 -33.06
CA ALA A 295 39.33 -20.58 -33.80
C ALA A 295 40.69 -21.03 -34.37
N HIS A 296 41.68 -20.14 -34.46
CA HIS A 296 43.03 -20.43 -35.00
C HIS A 296 44.13 -20.35 -33.92
N ALA A 297 43.78 -20.15 -32.66
CA ALA A 297 44.71 -20.13 -31.53
C ALA A 297 44.95 -21.51 -30.90
N ASN A 298 44.48 -22.60 -31.52
CA ASN A 298 44.68 -23.99 -31.08
C ASN A 298 44.32 -24.26 -29.58
N GLY A 299 43.30 -23.55 -29.07
CA GLY A 299 42.87 -23.65 -27.67
C GLY A 299 43.61 -22.74 -26.68
N THR A 300 44.67 -22.05 -27.11
CA THR A 300 45.32 -20.99 -26.32
C THR A 300 44.35 -19.82 -26.13
N PRO A 301 44.17 -19.29 -24.90
CA PRO A 301 43.32 -18.14 -24.63
C PRO A 301 43.65 -16.94 -25.52
N VAL A 302 42.63 -16.24 -26.01
CA VAL A 302 42.77 -15.03 -26.84
C VAL A 302 42.08 -13.88 -26.13
N VAL A 303 42.80 -12.81 -25.89
CA VAL A 303 42.31 -11.54 -25.34
C VAL A 303 42.16 -10.54 -26.48
N THR A 304 41.01 -9.89 -26.60
CA THR A 304 40.82 -8.90 -27.67
C THR A 304 41.35 -7.54 -27.24
N GLY A 305 42.42 -7.10 -27.90
CA GLY A 305 42.94 -5.74 -27.84
C GLY A 305 42.00 -4.76 -28.55
N LEU A 306 41.47 -3.78 -27.83
CA LEU A 306 40.50 -2.79 -28.30
C LEU A 306 41.11 -1.38 -28.24
N GLN A 307 40.88 -0.59 -29.29
CA GLN A 307 41.32 0.80 -29.34
C GLN A 307 40.32 1.68 -28.56
N THR A 308 40.81 2.52 -27.64
CA THR A 308 39.98 3.35 -26.76
C THR A 308 39.70 4.74 -27.32
N TYR A 309 40.25 5.05 -28.50
CA TYR A 309 40.18 6.33 -29.20
C TYR A 309 39.91 6.09 -30.69
N LYS A 310 39.47 7.13 -31.42
CA LYS A 310 38.90 6.95 -32.77
C LYS A 310 39.84 6.34 -33.82
N ASN A 311 41.13 6.69 -33.83
CA ASN A 311 42.19 6.07 -34.63
C ASN A 311 43.56 6.74 -34.34
N ASP A 312 44.66 6.20 -34.86
CA ASP A 312 46.01 6.73 -34.60
C ASP A 312 46.29 8.15 -35.12
N THR A 313 45.38 8.74 -35.92
CA THR A 313 45.45 10.16 -36.34
C THR A 313 44.45 11.08 -35.61
N ASP A 314 43.43 10.52 -34.94
CA ASP A 314 42.48 11.23 -34.08
C ASP A 314 42.38 10.52 -32.72
N THR A 315 43.13 11.05 -31.76
CA THR A 315 43.23 10.51 -30.39
C THR A 315 42.05 10.89 -29.49
N THR A 316 40.96 11.44 -30.03
CA THR A 316 39.71 11.62 -29.27
C THR A 316 39.24 10.26 -28.73
N PRO A 317 38.99 10.11 -27.40
CA PRO A 317 38.45 8.89 -26.83
C PRO A 317 37.12 8.48 -27.47
N LEU A 318 36.87 7.17 -27.57
CA LEU A 318 35.54 6.60 -27.84
C LEU A 318 34.67 6.78 -26.58
N SER A 319 33.35 6.87 -26.75
CA SER A 319 32.46 6.98 -25.58
C SER A 319 32.51 5.70 -24.74
N ALA A 320 32.34 5.84 -23.43
CA ALA A 320 32.24 4.73 -22.48
C ALA A 320 31.31 3.61 -22.99
N SER A 321 30.10 3.98 -23.40
CA SER A 321 29.08 3.06 -23.95
C SER A 321 29.51 2.31 -25.22
N GLU A 322 30.27 2.96 -26.12
CA GLU A 322 30.77 2.33 -27.34
C GLU A 322 31.88 1.32 -27.02
N LEU A 323 32.80 1.69 -26.11
CA LEU A 323 33.89 0.85 -25.66
C LEU A 323 33.39 -0.37 -24.87
N ILE A 324 32.39 -0.18 -23.99
CA ILE A 324 31.72 -1.27 -23.26
C ILE A 324 31.01 -2.22 -24.22
N ASN A 325 30.35 -1.70 -25.26
CA ASN A 325 29.77 -2.57 -26.29
C ASN A 325 30.84 -3.38 -27.03
N ASP A 326 32.01 -2.81 -27.34
CA ASP A 326 33.10 -3.55 -27.97
C ASP A 326 33.69 -4.65 -27.04
N THR A 327 33.84 -4.41 -25.74
CA THR A 327 34.30 -5.44 -24.79
C THR A 327 33.29 -6.59 -24.69
N GLN A 328 32.00 -6.27 -24.61
CA GLN A 328 30.92 -7.27 -24.60
C GLN A 328 30.86 -8.08 -25.89
N VAL A 329 31.03 -7.44 -27.05
CA VAL A 329 31.04 -8.12 -28.35
C VAL A 329 32.27 -9.03 -28.50
N ALA A 330 33.45 -8.61 -28.01
CA ALA A 330 34.63 -9.46 -27.99
C ALA A 330 34.41 -10.72 -27.13
N ILE A 331 34.01 -10.57 -25.88
CA ILE A 331 33.73 -11.70 -24.96
C ILE A 331 32.64 -12.62 -25.55
N GLY A 332 31.55 -12.04 -26.08
CA GLY A 332 30.46 -12.78 -26.71
C GLY A 332 30.86 -13.55 -27.98
N ASN A 333 32.04 -13.30 -28.54
CA ASN A 333 32.63 -14.03 -29.67
C ASN A 333 33.80 -14.94 -29.27
N GLY A 334 33.88 -15.32 -27.99
CA GLY A 334 34.82 -16.32 -27.48
C GLY A 334 36.16 -15.78 -26.98
N SER A 335 36.30 -14.45 -26.86
CA SER A 335 37.49 -13.87 -26.22
C SER A 335 37.53 -14.22 -24.74
N SER A 336 38.71 -14.56 -24.23
CA SER A 336 39.03 -14.80 -22.82
C SER A 336 39.17 -13.49 -22.01
N GLY A 337 38.59 -12.40 -22.51
CA GLY A 337 38.63 -11.07 -21.94
C GLY A 337 38.93 -9.97 -22.96
N TYR A 338 39.47 -8.84 -22.52
CA TYR A 338 39.84 -7.71 -23.38
C TYR A 338 41.08 -6.99 -22.86
N ALA A 339 41.77 -6.28 -23.74
CA ALA A 339 42.88 -5.39 -23.40
C ALA A 339 42.63 -4.01 -24.01
N LEU A 340 42.64 -2.93 -23.21
CA LEU A 340 42.33 -1.59 -23.70
C LEU A 340 43.60 -0.83 -24.09
N PHE A 341 43.70 -0.43 -25.35
CA PHE A 341 44.76 0.40 -25.91
C PHE A 341 44.25 1.85 -26.10
N ARG A 342 44.49 2.76 -25.14
CA ARG A 342 45.38 2.60 -23.98
C ARG A 342 45.01 3.51 -22.81
N TYR A 343 45.58 3.21 -21.63
CA TYR A 343 45.48 4.05 -20.44
C TYR A 343 45.90 5.51 -20.74
N GLY A 344 45.17 6.46 -20.14
CA GLY A 344 45.30 7.90 -20.44
C GLY A 344 44.51 8.38 -21.66
N LEU A 345 43.94 7.49 -22.48
CA LEU A 345 43.06 7.81 -23.61
C LEU A 345 41.72 7.05 -23.52
N ILE A 346 41.21 6.87 -22.31
CA ILE A 346 39.92 6.22 -22.01
C ILE A 346 38.95 7.31 -21.53
N ASP A 347 37.69 7.25 -21.96
CA ASP A 347 36.61 8.09 -21.44
C ASP A 347 36.50 7.90 -19.92
N GLU A 348 36.50 8.99 -19.14
CA GLU A 348 36.38 8.96 -17.67
C GLU A 348 35.10 8.25 -17.19
N ASN A 349 34.06 8.25 -18.01
CA ASN A 349 32.80 7.56 -17.72
C ASN A 349 32.92 6.04 -17.83
N PHE A 350 33.94 5.51 -18.52
CA PHE A 350 34.14 4.06 -18.66
C PHE A 350 34.27 3.39 -17.28
N TYR A 351 35.21 3.86 -16.45
CA TYR A 351 35.42 3.31 -15.10
C TYR A 351 34.16 3.43 -14.25
N ASN A 352 33.47 4.57 -14.31
CA ASN A 352 32.20 4.79 -13.60
C ASN A 352 31.09 3.83 -14.05
N GLU A 353 31.00 3.53 -15.35
CA GLU A 353 30.00 2.61 -15.91
C GLU A 353 30.33 1.15 -15.60
N VAL A 354 31.59 0.71 -15.69
CA VAL A 354 31.97 -0.69 -15.39
C VAL A 354 32.24 -0.98 -13.91
N ALA A 355 32.33 0.04 -13.05
CA ALA A 355 32.60 -0.14 -11.62
C ALA A 355 31.58 -1.06 -10.93
N LYS A 356 32.04 -1.89 -9.99
CA LYS A 356 31.17 -2.81 -9.23
C LYS A 356 30.04 -2.10 -8.49
N LEU A 357 28.80 -2.57 -8.66
CA LEU A 357 27.69 -2.16 -7.82
C LEU A 357 27.84 -2.79 -6.42
N THR A 358 27.82 -1.95 -5.38
CA THR A 358 27.99 -2.37 -3.97
C THR A 358 26.93 -1.75 -3.07
N VAL A 359 26.73 -2.34 -1.89
CA VAL A 359 25.89 -1.74 -0.82
C VAL A 359 26.78 -0.87 0.06
N THR A 360 26.42 0.41 0.18
CA THR A 360 27.14 1.41 0.99
C THR A 360 26.54 1.60 2.38
N ALA A 361 25.22 1.37 2.55
CA ALA A 361 24.55 1.41 3.85
C ALA A 361 23.30 0.52 3.89
N VAL A 362 22.89 0.12 5.09
CA VAL A 362 21.62 -0.56 5.37
C VAL A 362 21.04 -0.06 6.69
N ASP A 363 19.73 0.16 6.73
CA ASP A 363 18.97 0.50 7.94
C ASP A 363 17.76 -0.46 8.05
N PRO A 364 17.66 -1.32 9.09
CA PRO A 364 18.58 -1.44 10.22
C PRO A 364 20.00 -1.84 9.84
N VAL A 365 20.98 -1.24 10.54
CA VAL A 365 22.39 -1.62 10.44
C VAL A 365 22.54 -3.12 10.72
N ASN A 366 23.43 -3.79 9.99
CA ASN A 366 23.61 -5.24 10.11
C ASN A 366 23.92 -5.68 11.55
N ASN A 367 23.15 -6.66 12.03
CA ASN A 367 23.06 -7.19 13.39
C ASN A 367 22.48 -6.23 14.45
N ALA A 368 21.80 -5.14 14.07
CA ALA A 368 21.11 -4.28 15.04
C ALA A 368 20.02 -5.04 15.84
N VAL A 369 19.79 -4.58 17.08
CA VAL A 369 18.84 -5.17 18.03
C VAL A 369 17.83 -4.12 18.50
N SER A 370 16.76 -4.57 19.16
CA SER A 370 15.68 -3.71 19.66
C SER A 370 14.98 -2.87 18.60
N ILE A 371 14.94 -3.36 17.36
CA ILE A 371 14.33 -2.69 16.22
C ILE A 371 12.79 -2.70 16.34
N ALA A 372 12.14 -1.59 15.97
CA ALA A 372 10.68 -1.50 15.99
C ALA A 372 10.04 -2.55 15.04
N VAL A 373 8.89 -3.10 15.43
CA VAL A 373 8.22 -4.18 14.67
C VAL A 373 7.56 -3.71 13.37
N ASP A 374 7.39 -2.40 13.19
CA ASP A 374 6.89 -1.73 11.99
C ASP A 374 8.01 -1.20 11.09
N LYS A 375 9.28 -1.55 11.36
CA LYS A 375 10.44 -1.03 10.65
C LYS A 375 10.42 -1.33 9.15
N VAL A 376 10.37 -0.26 8.37
CA VAL A 376 10.76 -0.25 6.95
C VAL A 376 12.29 -0.38 6.87
N ILE A 377 12.77 -1.26 5.98
CA ILE A 377 14.18 -1.52 5.76
C ILE A 377 14.63 -0.71 4.53
N THR A 378 15.76 -0.03 4.58
CA THR A 378 16.37 0.64 3.42
C THR A 378 17.79 0.13 3.18
N VAL A 379 18.17 0.03 1.91
CA VAL A 379 19.51 -0.35 1.46
C VAL A 379 19.98 0.69 0.44
N THR A 380 21.12 1.30 0.72
CA THR A 380 21.75 2.32 -0.14
C THR A 380 22.90 1.68 -0.90
N PHE A 381 22.98 1.98 -2.20
CA PHE A 381 23.95 1.43 -3.13
C PHE A 381 24.98 2.48 -3.58
N SER A 382 26.10 2.04 -4.14
CA SER A 382 27.16 2.92 -4.68
C SER A 382 26.71 3.75 -5.89
N LYS A 383 25.75 3.24 -6.68
CA LYS A 383 25.22 3.89 -7.89
C LYS A 383 23.69 3.86 -7.93
N PRO A 384 23.02 4.68 -8.78
CA PRO A 384 21.62 4.49 -9.11
C PRO A 384 21.33 3.07 -9.61
N ILE A 385 20.22 2.50 -9.15
CA ILE A 385 19.85 1.11 -9.39
C ILE A 385 18.53 0.97 -10.15
N GLN A 386 18.33 -0.21 -10.73
CA GLN A 386 17.08 -0.66 -11.33
C GLN A 386 16.78 -2.11 -10.92
N ALA A 387 15.55 -2.56 -11.19
CA ALA A 387 15.11 -3.92 -10.87
C ALA A 387 15.83 -4.95 -11.75
N GLY A 388 16.44 -5.96 -11.11
CA GLY A 388 16.98 -7.13 -11.79
C GLY A 388 15.92 -8.20 -12.07
N ASN A 389 16.36 -9.42 -12.38
CA ASN A 389 15.48 -10.56 -12.71
C ASN A 389 15.40 -11.63 -11.61
N LYS A 390 16.08 -11.44 -10.48
CA LYS A 390 15.98 -12.30 -9.28
C LYS A 390 15.18 -11.63 -8.17
N TRP A 391 14.98 -12.36 -7.07
CA TRP A 391 14.13 -11.93 -5.95
C TRP A 391 14.94 -11.35 -4.77
N ILE A 392 14.22 -10.61 -3.93
CA ILE A 392 14.65 -10.15 -2.61
C ILE A 392 13.75 -10.84 -1.60
N GLU A 393 14.29 -11.28 -0.46
CA GLU A 393 13.51 -11.98 0.55
C GLU A 393 13.89 -11.59 1.97
N LEU A 394 12.90 -11.62 2.87
CA LEU A 394 13.07 -11.42 4.30
C LEU A 394 12.63 -12.71 5.00
N VAL A 395 13.53 -13.35 5.75
CA VAL A 395 13.24 -14.59 6.49
C VAL A 395 13.41 -14.37 7.99
N ASN A 396 12.58 -15.02 8.80
CA ASN A 396 12.75 -15.05 10.25
C ASN A 396 13.72 -16.15 10.71
N SER A 397 14.08 -16.15 11.99
CA SER A 397 14.98 -17.15 12.60
C SER A 397 14.49 -18.59 12.59
N LYS A 398 13.23 -18.84 12.18
CA LYS A 398 12.65 -20.18 11.97
C LYS A 398 12.65 -20.60 10.50
N GLY A 399 13.23 -19.79 9.60
CA GLY A 399 13.26 -20.03 8.16
C GLY A 399 11.95 -19.71 7.42
N ALA A 400 10.97 -19.08 8.07
CA ALA A 400 9.73 -18.68 7.39
C ALA A 400 9.92 -17.37 6.63
N LEU A 401 9.49 -17.35 5.37
CA LEU A 401 9.42 -16.17 4.53
C LEU A 401 8.39 -15.16 5.07
N ILE A 402 8.80 -13.90 5.10
CA ILE A 402 7.96 -12.76 5.46
C ILE A 402 7.55 -12.06 4.16
N PRO A 403 6.24 -11.90 3.88
CA PRO A 403 5.79 -11.12 2.74
C PRO A 403 6.31 -9.68 2.82
N ILE A 404 6.87 -9.20 1.71
CA ILE A 404 7.41 -7.85 1.56
C ILE A 404 6.88 -7.21 0.27
N THR A 405 6.77 -5.89 0.27
CA THR A 405 6.82 -5.07 -0.94
C THR A 405 8.13 -4.29 -0.97
N TRP A 406 8.55 -3.84 -2.14
CA TRP A 406 9.75 -3.01 -2.26
C TRP A 406 9.61 -1.99 -3.40
N SER A 407 10.42 -0.94 -3.34
CA SER A 407 10.50 0.12 -4.33
C SER A 407 11.94 0.65 -4.44
N ILE A 408 12.27 1.20 -5.60
CA ILE A 408 13.57 1.81 -5.89
C ILE A 408 13.38 3.32 -6.08
N ASN A 409 14.28 4.11 -5.49
CA ASN A 409 14.41 5.54 -5.74
C ASN A 409 15.90 5.91 -5.83
N GLY A 410 16.39 6.23 -7.03
CA GLY A 410 17.81 6.50 -7.27
C GLY A 410 18.67 5.30 -6.89
N ASN A 411 19.57 5.48 -5.91
CA ASN A 411 20.44 4.44 -5.36
C ASN A 411 19.89 3.78 -4.07
N ILE A 412 18.61 3.97 -3.74
CA ILE A 412 18.00 3.43 -2.51
C ILE A 412 16.91 2.42 -2.86
N LEU A 413 17.07 1.20 -2.34
CA LEU A 413 16.04 0.16 -2.27
C LEU A 413 15.31 0.26 -0.93
N THR A 414 14.00 0.46 -0.96
CA THR A 414 13.12 0.46 0.22
C THR A 414 12.32 -0.83 0.26
N ILE A 415 12.30 -1.52 1.40
CA ILE A 415 11.64 -2.82 1.60
C ILE A 415 10.69 -2.70 2.80
N THR A 416 9.42 -3.00 2.58
CA THR A 416 8.35 -2.86 3.57
C THR A 416 7.72 -4.23 3.84
N PRO A 417 7.83 -4.79 5.05
CA PRO A 417 7.07 -5.97 5.47
C PRO A 417 5.55 -5.72 5.32
N SER A 418 4.82 -6.67 4.73
CA SER A 418 3.37 -6.52 4.49
C SER A 418 2.52 -6.64 5.77
N SER A 419 3.14 -7.04 6.89
CA SER A 419 2.56 -7.04 8.23
C SER A 419 3.64 -6.66 9.25
N VAL A 420 3.23 -6.10 10.40
CA VAL A 420 4.13 -5.91 11.54
C VAL A 420 4.86 -7.21 11.89
N LEU A 421 6.16 -7.07 12.15
CA LEU A 421 7.06 -8.14 12.54
C LEU A 421 6.72 -8.63 13.96
N SER A 422 7.17 -9.83 14.30
CA SER A 422 7.00 -10.39 15.64
C SER A 422 8.05 -9.79 16.59
N HIS A 423 7.67 -9.51 17.83
CA HIS A 423 8.57 -9.04 18.88
C HIS A 423 9.65 -10.09 19.24
N GLY A 424 10.86 -9.63 19.54
CA GLY A 424 12.00 -10.46 19.96
C GLY A 424 12.51 -11.46 18.91
N VAL A 425 12.15 -11.29 17.64
CA VAL A 425 12.52 -12.21 16.55
C VAL A 425 13.68 -11.64 15.73
N LYS A 426 14.64 -12.50 15.41
CA LYS A 426 15.74 -12.20 14.48
C LYS A 426 15.28 -12.44 13.04
N TYR A 427 15.56 -11.48 12.17
CA TYR A 427 15.28 -11.50 10.75
C TYR A 427 16.58 -11.42 9.94
N THR A 428 16.55 -11.98 8.73
CA THR A 428 17.63 -11.91 7.73
C THR A 428 17.04 -11.44 6.41
N LEU A 429 17.55 -10.33 5.89
CA LEU A 429 17.33 -9.86 4.53
C LEU A 429 18.36 -10.53 3.62
N LEU A 430 17.91 -11.11 2.52
CA LEU A 430 18.75 -11.57 1.42
C LEU A 430 18.39 -10.83 0.13
N ILE A 431 19.41 -10.22 -0.48
CA ILE A 431 19.37 -9.61 -1.81
C ILE A 431 20.20 -10.53 -2.70
N HIS A 432 19.56 -11.30 -3.58
CA HIS A 432 20.24 -12.28 -4.41
C HIS A 432 21.00 -11.62 -5.57
N THR A 433 22.06 -12.26 -6.06
CA THR A 433 22.84 -11.76 -7.21
C THR A 433 21.93 -11.55 -8.41
N GLY A 434 21.89 -10.34 -8.95
CA GLY A 434 21.00 -9.96 -10.06
C GLY A 434 19.52 -9.75 -9.71
N SER A 435 19.19 -9.57 -8.43
CA SER A 435 17.89 -9.01 -8.00
C SER A 435 17.83 -7.49 -8.16
N VAL A 436 19.00 -6.84 -8.16
CA VAL A 436 19.20 -5.42 -8.41
C VAL A 436 20.38 -5.28 -9.38
N THR A 437 20.26 -4.37 -10.34
CA THR A 437 21.37 -3.96 -11.22
C THR A 437 21.58 -2.46 -11.14
N ASP A 438 22.73 -1.96 -11.58
CA ASP A 438 22.88 -0.54 -11.89
C ASP A 438 22.27 -0.22 -13.26
N LEU A 439 22.25 1.06 -13.65
CA LEU A 439 21.67 1.48 -14.93
C LEU A 439 22.43 0.94 -16.16
N ALA A 440 23.72 0.59 -16.02
CA ALA A 440 24.51 -0.07 -17.06
C ALA A 440 24.25 -1.60 -17.15
N GLY A 441 23.54 -2.16 -16.17
CA GLY A 441 23.16 -3.58 -16.12
C GLY A 441 24.06 -4.45 -15.23
N ASN A 442 25.03 -3.86 -14.53
CA ASN A 442 25.91 -4.61 -13.64
C ASN A 442 25.13 -5.13 -12.42
N ASN A 443 25.23 -6.43 -12.14
CA ASN A 443 24.52 -7.06 -11.04
C ASN A 443 25.14 -6.72 -9.68
N ILE A 444 24.31 -6.52 -8.65
CA ILE A 444 24.77 -6.57 -7.26
C ILE A 444 25.32 -7.97 -6.95
N ALA A 445 26.44 -8.06 -6.23
CA ALA A 445 26.88 -9.30 -5.60
C ALA A 445 25.99 -9.63 -4.39
N GLY A 446 25.55 -10.89 -4.26
CA GLY A 446 24.58 -11.31 -3.24
C GLY A 446 24.88 -10.77 -1.82
N TYR A 447 23.92 -10.06 -1.24
CA TYR A 447 24.08 -9.29 0.00
C TYR A 447 23.14 -9.80 1.11
N VAL A 448 23.65 -9.85 2.35
CA VAL A 448 22.91 -10.35 3.51
C VAL A 448 23.04 -9.39 4.69
N SER A 449 21.91 -8.92 5.21
CA SER A 449 21.82 -8.15 6.45
C SER A 449 20.88 -8.81 7.45
N ARG A 450 21.10 -8.59 8.75
CA ARG A 450 20.33 -9.19 9.84
C ARG A 450 19.92 -8.15 10.86
N PHE A 451 18.78 -8.34 11.54
CA PHE A 451 18.39 -7.51 12.67
C PHE A 451 17.48 -8.27 13.64
N THR A 452 17.27 -7.76 14.85
CA THR A 452 16.38 -8.35 15.85
C THR A 452 15.40 -7.30 16.35
N THR A 453 14.11 -7.62 16.36
CA THR A 453 13.05 -6.73 16.84
C THR A 453 13.05 -6.57 18.37
N SER A 454 12.43 -5.49 18.86
CA SER A 454 12.21 -5.24 20.29
C SER A 454 11.36 -6.34 20.93
N THR A 455 11.61 -6.63 22.20
CA THR A 455 10.76 -7.50 23.02
C THR A 455 9.46 -6.80 23.40
N ASP A 456 8.36 -7.55 23.53
CA ASP A 456 7.13 -7.02 24.09
C ASP A 456 7.22 -6.98 25.63
N SER A 457 6.96 -5.82 26.21
CA SER A 457 6.96 -5.56 27.66
C SER A 457 5.61 -5.04 28.18
N THR A 458 4.57 -5.06 27.35
CA THR A 458 3.24 -4.54 27.71
C THR A 458 2.43 -5.65 28.37
N ALA A 459 1.86 -5.40 29.54
CA ALA A 459 0.96 -6.35 30.19
C ALA A 459 -0.47 -6.27 29.62
N PRO A 460 -1.19 -7.40 29.50
CA PRO A 460 -2.56 -7.40 29.02
C PRO A 460 -3.49 -6.66 30.01
N THR A 461 -4.32 -5.79 29.47
CA THR A 461 -5.30 -4.97 30.22
C THR A 461 -6.73 -5.32 29.83
N VAL A 462 -7.65 -5.30 30.78
CA VAL A 462 -9.09 -5.52 30.49
C VAL A 462 -9.65 -4.32 29.73
N LYS A 463 -10.25 -4.57 28.57
CA LYS A 463 -10.97 -3.59 27.75
C LYS A 463 -12.47 -3.56 28.06
N THR A 464 -13.09 -4.73 28.17
CA THR A 464 -14.52 -4.87 28.48
C THR A 464 -14.77 -6.11 29.33
N VAL A 465 -15.87 -6.09 30.07
CA VAL A 465 -16.43 -7.24 30.79
C VAL A 465 -17.94 -7.28 30.55
N ASP A 466 -18.49 -8.47 30.36
CA ASP A 466 -19.92 -8.76 30.25
C ASP A 466 -20.27 -9.87 31.26
N PRO A 467 -21.13 -9.65 32.27
CA PRO A 467 -21.87 -8.42 32.53
C PRO A 467 -20.94 -7.24 32.87
N ALA A 468 -21.34 -6.03 32.49
CA ALA A 468 -20.57 -4.81 32.74
C ALA A 468 -20.29 -4.63 34.24
N ASN A 469 -19.18 -3.97 34.58
CA ASN A 469 -18.83 -3.76 35.98
C ASN A 469 -19.88 -2.87 36.68
N ASN A 470 -20.37 -3.34 37.82
CA ASN A 470 -21.53 -2.86 38.58
C ASN A 470 -22.89 -3.04 37.89
N ALA A 471 -23.00 -3.92 36.88
CA ALA A 471 -24.29 -4.26 36.29
C ALA A 471 -25.27 -4.80 37.36
N VAL A 472 -26.49 -4.31 37.30
CA VAL A 472 -27.65 -4.86 38.00
C VAL A 472 -28.50 -5.69 37.03
N ASN A 473 -29.48 -6.42 37.54
CA ASN A 473 -30.48 -7.13 36.74
C ASN A 473 -29.86 -8.18 35.80
N VAL A 474 -28.74 -8.76 36.22
CA VAL A 474 -28.05 -9.82 35.48
C VAL A 474 -28.84 -11.12 35.61
N ALA A 475 -28.99 -11.85 34.51
CA ALA A 475 -29.67 -13.15 34.49
C ALA A 475 -28.94 -14.20 35.34
N ALA A 476 -29.69 -15.10 35.98
CA ALA A 476 -29.15 -16.13 36.87
C ALA A 476 -28.24 -17.15 36.15
N ASP A 477 -28.39 -17.33 34.84
CA ASP A 477 -27.61 -18.25 34.00
C ASP A 477 -26.42 -17.58 33.29
N LYS A 478 -26.06 -16.34 33.66
CA LYS A 478 -25.08 -15.53 32.94
C LYS A 478 -23.66 -16.13 32.96
N VAL A 479 -23.15 -16.45 31.77
CA VAL A 479 -21.73 -16.64 31.50
C VAL A 479 -21.02 -15.28 31.47
N ILE A 480 -19.85 -15.19 32.11
CA ILE A 480 -19.08 -13.95 32.24
C ILE A 480 -17.94 -13.96 31.22
N ASN A 481 -17.84 -12.93 30.37
CA ASN A 481 -16.80 -12.76 29.37
C ASN A 481 -15.97 -11.51 29.63
N VAL A 482 -14.65 -11.61 29.52
CA VAL A 482 -13.69 -10.51 29.74
C VAL A 482 -12.78 -10.41 28.53
N THR A 483 -12.77 -9.24 27.86
CA THR A 483 -11.95 -9.00 26.67
C THR A 483 -10.74 -8.14 27.02
N PHE A 484 -9.57 -8.52 26.51
CA PHE A 484 -8.28 -7.88 26.79
C PHE A 484 -7.76 -7.00 25.64
N SER A 485 -6.73 -6.19 25.90
CA SER A 485 -5.99 -5.39 24.91
C SER A 485 -5.42 -6.24 23.78
N GLU A 486 -4.96 -7.44 24.10
CA GLU A 486 -4.19 -8.34 23.25
C GLU A 486 -4.57 -9.82 23.46
N ALA A 487 -3.90 -10.71 22.74
CA ALA A 487 -4.12 -12.14 22.87
C ALA A 487 -3.52 -12.66 24.18
N ILE A 488 -4.31 -13.43 24.94
CA ILE A 488 -3.95 -13.95 26.25
C ILE A 488 -3.80 -15.47 26.23
N LYS A 489 -3.06 -15.98 27.22
CA LYS A 489 -2.98 -17.40 27.58
C LYS A 489 -3.13 -17.56 29.09
N ALA A 490 -3.47 -18.77 29.53
CA ALA A 490 -3.48 -19.12 30.94
C ALA A 490 -2.12 -18.87 31.59
N GLY A 491 -2.12 -18.20 32.74
CA GLY A 491 -0.94 -17.96 33.56
C GLY A 491 -0.85 -18.94 34.73
N THR A 492 -0.17 -18.53 35.81
CA THR A 492 0.03 -19.35 37.02
C THR A 492 -0.80 -18.88 38.23
N GLY A 493 -1.53 -17.78 38.11
CA GLY A 493 -2.53 -17.34 39.10
C GLY A 493 -3.87 -18.07 38.94
N TRP A 494 -4.87 -17.68 39.74
CA TRP A 494 -6.22 -18.25 39.73
C TRP A 494 -7.31 -17.19 39.48
N ILE A 495 -8.44 -17.65 38.95
CA ILE A 495 -9.63 -16.85 38.72
C ILE A 495 -10.75 -17.45 39.56
N GLU A 496 -11.49 -16.61 40.28
CA GLU A 496 -12.58 -17.03 41.15
C GLU A 496 -13.79 -16.09 41.03
N LEU A 497 -14.98 -16.68 41.11
CA LEU A 497 -16.24 -15.97 41.26
C LEU A 497 -16.68 -16.12 42.73
N VAL A 498 -16.95 -15.01 43.42
CA VAL A 498 -17.40 -15.03 44.82
C VAL A 498 -18.66 -14.21 45.00
N THR A 499 -19.46 -14.53 46.01
CA THR A 499 -20.51 -13.62 46.50
C THR A 499 -19.87 -12.41 47.21
N SER A 500 -20.62 -11.32 47.38
CA SER A 500 -20.15 -10.13 48.11
C SER A 500 -19.77 -10.39 49.56
N ASN A 501 -20.16 -11.54 50.12
CA ASN A 501 -19.86 -11.98 51.47
C ASN A 501 -18.64 -12.91 51.53
N GLY A 502 -17.95 -13.12 50.40
CA GLY A 502 -16.73 -13.92 50.28
C GLY A 502 -16.95 -15.42 50.02
N THR A 503 -18.19 -15.89 49.86
CA THR A 503 -18.46 -17.30 49.54
C THR A 503 -18.08 -17.60 48.09
N ILE A 504 -17.21 -18.58 47.86
CA ILE A 504 -16.82 -19.03 46.52
C ILE A 504 -18.04 -19.63 45.79
N VAL A 505 -18.23 -19.23 44.54
CA VAL A 505 -19.17 -19.80 43.59
C VAL A 505 -18.39 -20.72 42.67
N PRO A 506 -18.67 -22.04 42.64
CA PRO A 506 -18.01 -22.96 41.72
C PRO A 506 -18.16 -22.49 40.27
N SER A 507 -17.05 -22.40 39.55
CA SER A 507 -17.00 -21.93 38.16
C SER A 507 -15.82 -22.55 37.41
N THR A 508 -15.98 -22.78 36.11
CA THR A 508 -14.87 -23.11 35.19
C THR A 508 -14.50 -21.90 34.35
N TRP A 509 -13.30 -21.90 33.76
CA TRP A 509 -12.86 -20.81 32.88
C TRP A 509 -11.96 -21.29 31.75
N SER A 510 -11.89 -20.51 30.67
CA SER A 510 -11.05 -20.79 29.49
C SER A 510 -10.65 -19.50 28.76
N THR A 511 -9.55 -19.53 28.00
CA THR A 511 -9.04 -18.40 27.22
C THR A 511 -9.06 -18.71 25.73
N ASN A 512 -9.61 -17.80 24.91
CA ASN A 512 -9.59 -17.89 23.45
C ASN A 512 -9.26 -16.52 22.83
N GLY A 513 -8.12 -16.42 22.14
CA GLY A 513 -7.64 -15.16 21.58
C GLY A 513 -7.50 -14.08 22.64
N LYS A 514 -8.33 -13.02 22.58
CA LYS A 514 -8.35 -11.92 23.56
C LYS A 514 -9.37 -12.10 24.68
N VAL A 515 -10.11 -13.20 24.73
CA VAL A 515 -11.27 -13.37 25.62
C VAL A 515 -11.00 -14.44 26.67
N LEU A 516 -11.28 -14.09 27.92
CA LEU A 516 -11.45 -15.02 29.04
C LEU A 516 -12.95 -15.23 29.25
N THR A 517 -13.40 -16.48 29.26
CA THR A 517 -14.78 -16.88 29.57
C THR A 517 -14.79 -17.59 30.92
N VAL A 518 -15.73 -17.21 31.80
CA VAL A 518 -15.95 -17.81 33.13
C VAL A 518 -17.41 -18.24 33.24
N THR A 519 -17.63 -19.52 33.51
CA THR A 519 -18.94 -20.16 33.52
C THR A 519 -19.25 -20.69 34.93
N PRO A 520 -20.26 -20.14 35.64
CA PRO A 520 -20.75 -20.71 36.89
C PRO A 520 -21.21 -22.17 36.70
N SER A 521 -20.91 -23.05 37.65
CA SER A 521 -21.29 -24.47 37.58
C SER A 521 -22.76 -24.74 37.93
N SER A 522 -23.47 -23.73 38.43
CA SER A 522 -24.91 -23.75 38.72
C SER A 522 -25.49 -22.35 38.49
N VAL A 523 -26.82 -22.25 38.33
CA VAL A 523 -27.51 -20.95 38.28
C VAL A 523 -27.21 -20.12 39.53
N LEU A 524 -26.96 -18.83 39.30
CA LEU A 524 -26.68 -17.84 40.34
C LEU A 524 -27.95 -17.48 41.11
N SER A 525 -27.83 -17.29 42.40
CA SER A 525 -28.95 -16.95 43.28
C SER A 525 -29.38 -15.50 43.12
N HIS A 526 -30.71 -15.29 43.08
CA HIS A 526 -31.33 -13.97 43.05
C HIS A 526 -31.03 -13.16 44.31
N GLY A 527 -30.89 -11.83 44.15
CA GLY A 527 -30.61 -10.88 45.24
C GLY A 527 -29.15 -10.84 45.68
N VAL A 528 -28.31 -11.71 45.11
CA VAL A 528 -26.90 -11.81 45.47
C VAL A 528 -26.06 -10.91 44.56
N LYS A 529 -25.11 -10.20 45.20
CA LYS A 529 -24.05 -9.47 44.52
C LYS A 529 -22.86 -10.41 44.36
N TYR A 530 -22.26 -10.42 43.18
CA TYR A 530 -21.14 -11.26 42.81
C TYR A 530 -19.92 -10.41 42.43
N LEU A 531 -18.72 -10.95 42.69
CA LEU A 531 -17.43 -10.39 42.31
C LEU A 531 -16.69 -11.44 41.46
N LEU A 532 -16.31 -11.09 40.24
CA LEU A 532 -15.26 -11.80 39.51
C LEU A 532 -13.91 -11.24 39.95
N LEU A 533 -13.03 -12.11 40.44
CA LEU A 533 -11.65 -11.81 40.82
C LEU A 533 -10.70 -12.50 39.83
N ILE A 534 -9.93 -11.70 39.09
CA ILE A 534 -8.83 -12.15 38.24
C ILE A 534 -7.55 -11.74 38.96
N HIS A 535 -6.81 -12.69 39.55
CA HIS A 535 -5.60 -12.37 40.30
C HIS A 535 -4.41 -12.07 39.39
N THR A 536 -3.39 -11.41 39.92
CA THR A 536 -2.16 -11.07 39.20
C THR A 536 -1.51 -12.31 38.59
N GLY A 537 -1.22 -12.28 37.29
CA GLY A 537 -0.62 -13.41 36.57
C GLY A 537 -1.51 -14.65 36.36
N SER A 538 -2.82 -14.55 36.55
CA SER A 538 -3.78 -15.62 36.19
C SER A 538 -3.98 -15.75 34.67
N VAL A 539 -3.79 -14.64 33.96
CA VAL A 539 -3.57 -14.61 32.51
C VAL A 539 -2.29 -13.83 32.21
N THR A 540 -1.61 -14.22 31.15
CA THR A 540 -0.51 -13.45 30.55
C THR A 540 -0.84 -13.16 29.09
N ASP A 541 -0.13 -12.23 28.47
CA ASP A 541 -0.05 -12.17 27.00
C ASP A 541 0.72 -13.40 26.44
N LEU A 542 1.00 -13.41 25.15
CA LEU A 542 1.81 -14.46 24.54
C LEU A 542 3.31 -14.37 24.91
N ALA A 543 3.84 -13.19 25.21
CA ALA A 543 5.24 -12.96 25.59
C ALA A 543 5.58 -13.38 27.05
N GLY A 544 4.58 -13.48 27.92
CA GLY A 544 4.70 -13.79 29.35
C GLY A 544 4.45 -12.60 30.29
N ASN A 545 4.10 -11.42 29.79
CA ASN A 545 3.73 -10.27 30.62
C ASN A 545 2.41 -10.54 31.36
N LYS A 546 2.42 -10.36 32.68
CA LYS A 546 1.32 -10.76 33.58
C LYS A 546 0.28 -9.65 33.71
N ILE A 547 -1.01 -10.00 33.68
CA ILE A 547 -2.07 -9.07 34.12
C ILE A 547 -1.76 -8.57 35.55
N ALA A 548 -1.94 -7.28 35.81
CA ALA A 548 -1.80 -6.71 37.16
C ALA A 548 -2.84 -7.25 38.17
N GLY A 549 -3.95 -7.79 37.68
CA GLY A 549 -5.12 -8.19 38.45
C GLY A 549 -6.34 -7.31 38.11
N TYR A 550 -7.55 -7.83 38.26
CA TYR A 550 -8.79 -7.13 37.90
C TYR A 550 -9.98 -7.63 38.72
N VAL A 551 -10.93 -6.73 39.02
CA VAL A 551 -12.18 -7.05 39.73
C VAL A 551 -13.37 -6.48 38.99
N SER A 552 -14.36 -7.31 38.69
CA SER A 552 -15.69 -6.88 38.22
C SER A 552 -16.76 -7.26 39.23
N ARG A 553 -17.83 -6.48 39.32
CA ARG A 553 -18.97 -6.72 40.23
C ARG A 553 -20.27 -6.75 39.45
N PHE A 554 -21.24 -7.55 39.87
CA PHE A 554 -22.60 -7.51 39.32
C PHE A 554 -23.65 -8.02 40.31
N THR A 555 -24.94 -7.81 40.02
CA THR A 555 -26.08 -8.21 40.88
C THR A 555 -27.14 -8.94 40.07
N VAL A 556 -27.63 -10.07 40.58
CA VAL A 556 -28.82 -10.78 40.06
C VAL A 556 -30.04 -10.26 40.81
N GLU A 557 -31.10 -9.81 40.12
CA GLU A 557 -32.23 -9.07 40.75
C GLU A 557 -33.37 -9.98 41.28
N THR A 558 -34.20 -9.43 42.18
CA THR A 558 -35.31 -10.05 42.95
C THR A 558 -36.70 -9.46 42.70
N VAL A 559 -36.85 -8.43 41.88
CA VAL A 559 -38.12 -7.72 41.68
C VAL A 559 -38.80 -8.26 40.42
N ALA A 560 -40.09 -8.60 40.52
CA ALA A 560 -40.87 -9.05 39.38
C ALA A 560 -41.49 -7.88 38.60
N PRO A 561 -41.75 -8.02 37.27
CA PRO A 561 -42.35 -6.94 36.51
C PRO A 561 -43.74 -6.57 37.01
N THR A 562 -43.99 -5.27 37.10
CA THR A 562 -45.29 -4.69 37.43
C THR A 562 -45.89 -3.98 36.22
N VAL A 563 -47.22 -3.98 36.08
CA VAL A 563 -47.87 -3.24 34.99
C VAL A 563 -47.84 -1.74 35.30
N LYS A 564 -47.14 -0.97 34.44
CA LYS A 564 -47.08 0.50 34.51
C LYS A 564 -48.24 1.17 33.77
N ALA A 565 -48.68 0.60 32.64
CA ALA A 565 -49.77 1.14 31.84
C ALA A 565 -50.47 0.06 31.01
N VAL A 566 -51.71 0.34 30.62
CA VAL A 566 -52.48 -0.45 29.65
C VAL A 566 -53.19 0.50 28.68
N ASP A 567 -53.22 0.13 27.40
CA ASP A 567 -53.93 0.83 26.32
C ASP A 567 -54.83 -0.21 25.61
N PRO A 568 -56.17 -0.07 25.58
CA PRO A 568 -56.96 1.02 26.17
C PRO A 568 -56.81 1.06 27.70
N ALA A 569 -56.87 2.27 28.26
CA ALA A 569 -56.76 2.48 29.71
C ALA A 569 -57.84 1.68 30.47
N ASN A 570 -57.54 1.28 31.71
CA ASN A 570 -58.49 0.49 32.50
C ASN A 570 -59.79 1.29 32.76
N ASN A 571 -60.91 0.71 32.38
CA ASN A 571 -62.26 1.28 32.29
C ASN A 571 -62.45 2.37 31.21
N ALA A 572 -61.59 2.43 30.18
CA ALA A 572 -61.82 3.30 29.03
C ALA A 572 -63.13 2.95 28.32
N VAL A 573 -63.87 3.98 27.94
CA VAL A 573 -65.03 3.91 27.04
C VAL A 573 -64.62 4.38 25.65
N ASN A 574 -65.52 4.24 24.67
CA ASN A 574 -65.32 4.74 23.31
C ASN A 574 -64.07 4.16 22.63
N VAL A 575 -63.82 2.87 22.86
CA VAL A 575 -62.69 2.16 22.25
C VAL A 575 -63.06 1.66 20.84
N ALA A 576 -62.21 1.92 19.86
CA ALA A 576 -62.44 1.40 18.51
C ALA A 576 -62.58 -0.13 18.50
N VAL A 577 -63.54 -0.67 17.73
CA VAL A 577 -63.76 -2.13 17.61
C VAL A 577 -62.56 -2.91 17.05
N SER A 578 -61.63 -2.22 16.38
CA SER A 578 -60.35 -2.78 15.90
C SER A 578 -59.17 -2.60 16.87
N LYS A 579 -59.42 -2.20 18.14
CA LYS A 579 -58.35 -1.87 19.08
C LYS A 579 -57.52 -3.10 19.46
N VAL A 580 -56.23 -3.02 19.14
CA VAL A 580 -55.18 -3.86 19.72
C VAL A 580 -54.89 -3.38 21.14
N ILE A 581 -54.81 -4.32 22.08
CA ILE A 581 -54.55 -4.04 23.50
C ILE A 581 -53.03 -4.12 23.74
N LYS A 582 -52.47 -3.17 24.49
CA LYS A 582 -51.04 -3.14 24.86
C LYS A 582 -50.90 -2.97 26.37
N VAL A 583 -50.02 -3.75 26.98
CA VAL A 583 -49.70 -3.69 28.41
C VAL A 583 -48.20 -3.44 28.56
N THR A 584 -47.85 -2.34 29.22
CA THR A 584 -46.47 -1.88 29.41
C THR A 584 -46.03 -2.19 30.83
N PHE A 585 -44.92 -2.91 30.97
CA PHE A 585 -44.36 -3.35 32.24
C PHE A 585 -43.25 -2.44 32.77
N SER A 586 -42.86 -2.63 34.03
CA SER A 586 -41.79 -1.90 34.70
C SER A 586 -40.44 -1.99 33.99
N GLU A 587 -40.20 -3.12 33.33
CA GLU A 587 -38.96 -3.59 32.73
C GLU A 587 -39.22 -4.58 31.58
N SER A 588 -38.16 -4.99 30.88
CA SER A 588 -38.25 -5.95 29.77
C SER A 588 -38.73 -7.33 30.22
N ILE A 589 -39.61 -7.92 29.42
CA ILE A 589 -40.30 -9.18 29.71
C ILE A 589 -40.03 -10.26 28.66
N LYS A 590 -40.26 -11.52 29.03
CA LYS A 590 -40.32 -12.69 28.15
C LYS A 590 -41.55 -13.55 28.46
N ALA A 591 -41.92 -14.43 27.53
CA ALA A 591 -43.03 -15.37 27.72
C ALA A 591 -42.74 -16.30 28.92
N GLY A 592 -43.76 -16.50 29.77
CA GLY A 592 -43.74 -17.52 30.82
C GLY A 592 -44.52 -18.78 30.41
N THR A 593 -44.97 -19.56 31.40
CA THR A 593 -45.70 -20.82 31.20
C THR A 593 -47.21 -20.71 31.43
N GLY A 594 -47.72 -19.55 31.86
CA GLY A 594 -49.15 -19.25 32.00
C GLY A 594 -49.82 -18.81 30.69
N TRP A 595 -51.11 -18.46 30.75
CA TRP A 595 -51.91 -18.01 29.60
C TRP A 595 -52.46 -16.57 29.75
N ILE A 596 -52.89 -15.99 28.64
CA ILE A 596 -53.50 -14.65 28.56
C ILE A 596 -54.83 -14.81 27.82
N GLU A 597 -55.88 -14.14 28.29
CA GLU A 597 -57.21 -14.24 27.69
C GLU A 597 -57.96 -12.90 27.70
N LEU A 598 -58.82 -12.73 26.70
CA LEU A 598 -59.74 -11.61 26.56
C LEU A 598 -61.16 -12.16 26.57
N GLN A 599 -62.06 -11.57 27.36
CA GLN A 599 -63.45 -12.00 27.49
C GLN A 599 -64.40 -10.82 27.29
N ASN A 600 -65.61 -11.07 26.76
CA ASN A 600 -66.69 -10.07 26.77
C ASN A 600 -67.42 -10.05 28.13
N SER A 601 -68.36 -9.10 28.31
CA SER A 601 -69.16 -8.96 29.54
C SER A 601 -70.01 -10.18 29.89
N ASN A 602 -70.22 -11.10 28.96
CA ASN A 602 -70.99 -12.33 29.13
C ASN A 602 -70.09 -13.54 29.43
N GLY A 603 -68.79 -13.33 29.67
CA GLY A 603 -67.81 -14.38 29.95
C GLY A 603 -67.38 -15.20 28.73
N THR A 604 -67.75 -14.79 27.50
CA THR A 604 -67.32 -15.47 26.28
C THR A 604 -65.88 -15.08 25.95
N ILE A 605 -64.99 -16.07 25.80
CA ILE A 605 -63.60 -15.86 25.38
C ILE A 605 -63.57 -15.33 23.94
N VAL A 606 -62.87 -14.22 23.74
CA VAL A 606 -62.53 -13.65 22.44
C VAL A 606 -61.22 -14.29 21.97
N PRO A 607 -61.17 -14.94 20.79
CA PRO A 607 -59.92 -15.42 20.23
C PRO A 607 -58.92 -14.27 20.05
N THR A 608 -57.69 -14.46 20.53
CA THR A 608 -56.62 -13.47 20.43
C THR A 608 -55.31 -14.13 20.01
N THR A 609 -54.43 -13.34 19.43
CA THR A 609 -52.99 -13.63 19.34
C THR A 609 -52.24 -12.63 20.21
N TRP A 610 -51.04 -12.97 20.67
CA TRP A 610 -50.23 -12.05 21.46
C TRP A 610 -48.73 -12.15 21.12
N SER A 611 -48.01 -11.08 21.40
CA SER A 611 -46.57 -10.97 21.18
C SER A 611 -45.92 -10.06 22.23
N ILE A 612 -44.62 -10.22 22.44
CA ILE A 612 -43.84 -9.43 23.39
C ILE A 612 -42.74 -8.69 22.63
N ASN A 613 -42.58 -7.39 22.90
CA ASN A 613 -41.48 -6.58 22.41
C ASN A 613 -40.96 -5.68 23.54
N GLY A 614 -39.74 -5.95 24.01
CA GLY A 614 -39.14 -5.25 25.15
C GLY A 614 -39.99 -5.41 26.41
N ASN A 615 -40.51 -4.30 26.94
CA ASN A 615 -41.39 -4.27 28.10
C ASN A 615 -42.89 -4.23 27.75
N ILE A 616 -43.28 -4.47 26.49
CA ILE A 616 -44.67 -4.36 26.02
C ILE A 616 -45.20 -5.72 25.58
N LEU A 617 -46.28 -6.17 26.23
CA LEU A 617 -47.15 -7.24 25.76
C LEU A 617 -48.22 -6.64 24.85
N THR A 618 -48.36 -7.17 23.64
CA THR A 618 -49.41 -6.79 22.69
C THR A 618 -50.39 -7.94 22.53
N VAL A 619 -51.68 -7.69 22.68
CA VAL A 619 -52.77 -8.66 22.55
C VAL A 619 -53.74 -8.17 21.46
N THR A 620 -53.85 -8.96 20.38
CA THR A 620 -54.61 -8.64 19.18
C THR A 620 -55.82 -9.57 19.07
N PRO A 621 -57.06 -9.06 19.14
CA PRO A 621 -58.26 -9.82 18.80
C PRO A 621 -58.19 -10.37 17.37
N SER A 622 -58.56 -11.63 17.17
CA SER A 622 -58.51 -12.29 15.84
C SER A 622 -59.61 -11.82 14.88
N SER A 623 -60.56 -11.02 15.36
CA SER A 623 -61.61 -10.35 14.60
C SER A 623 -61.94 -9.01 15.24
N ALA A 624 -62.66 -8.14 14.52
CA ALA A 624 -63.22 -6.94 15.13
C ALA A 624 -64.11 -7.29 16.35
N LEU A 625 -63.99 -6.48 17.39
CA LEU A 625 -64.83 -6.56 18.59
C LEU A 625 -66.25 -6.08 18.27
N SER A 626 -67.23 -6.51 19.06
CA SER A 626 -68.60 -6.01 18.97
C SER A 626 -68.66 -4.54 19.42
N GLU A 627 -69.55 -3.75 18.80
CA GLU A 627 -69.86 -2.37 19.20
C GLU A 627 -70.59 -2.33 20.55
N ASP A 628 -70.53 -1.20 21.27
CA ASP A 628 -71.15 -0.96 22.60
C ASP A 628 -70.96 -2.13 23.61
N THR A 629 -69.81 -2.80 23.53
CA THR A 629 -69.56 -4.05 24.27
C THR A 629 -68.39 -3.86 25.23
N LYS A 630 -68.58 -4.31 26.47
CA LYS A 630 -67.57 -4.27 27.51
C LYS A 630 -66.71 -5.54 27.48
N TYR A 631 -65.40 -5.36 27.58
CA TYR A 631 -64.38 -6.42 27.55
C TYR A 631 -63.51 -6.43 28.81
N LEU A 632 -62.88 -7.58 29.04
CA LEU A 632 -62.06 -7.93 30.20
C LEU A 632 -60.80 -8.66 29.72
N LEU A 633 -59.63 -8.05 29.87
CA LEU A 633 -58.33 -8.71 29.69
C LEU A 633 -57.89 -9.32 31.02
N LEU A 634 -57.48 -10.58 31.01
CA LEU A 634 -56.81 -11.27 32.12
C LEU A 634 -55.41 -11.70 31.70
N ILE A 635 -54.41 -11.32 32.51
CA ILE A 635 -53.05 -11.84 32.47
C ILE A 635 -52.87 -12.67 33.74
N HIS A 636 -52.70 -13.99 33.59
CA HIS A 636 -52.51 -14.87 34.73
C HIS A 636 -51.08 -14.82 35.28
N THR A 637 -50.91 -15.22 36.54
CA THR A 637 -49.58 -15.28 37.16
C THR A 637 -48.70 -16.26 36.41
N GLY A 638 -47.49 -15.84 36.04
CA GLY A 638 -46.52 -16.65 35.30
C GLY A 638 -46.76 -16.77 33.80
N SER A 639 -47.72 -16.04 33.22
CA SER A 639 -47.85 -15.92 31.76
C SER A 639 -46.73 -15.07 31.13
N VAL A 640 -46.10 -14.23 31.97
CA VAL A 640 -45.01 -13.31 31.61
C VAL A 640 -43.99 -13.32 32.74
N THR A 641 -42.70 -13.27 32.40
CA THR A 641 -41.58 -13.13 33.35
C THR A 641 -40.67 -11.96 32.95
N ASP A 642 -39.83 -11.46 33.86
CA ASP A 642 -38.67 -10.64 33.45
C ASP A 642 -37.61 -11.52 32.73
N LEU A 643 -36.50 -10.90 32.29
CA LEU A 643 -35.39 -11.65 31.72
C LEU A 643 -34.70 -12.58 32.73
N ALA A 644 -34.73 -12.26 34.03
CA ALA A 644 -34.14 -13.06 35.11
C ALA A 644 -34.97 -14.32 35.48
N GLY A 645 -36.26 -14.37 35.15
CA GLY A 645 -37.21 -15.45 35.48
C GLY A 645 -38.27 -15.12 36.55
N ASN A 646 -38.36 -13.89 37.06
CA ASN A 646 -39.38 -13.52 38.06
C ASN A 646 -40.77 -13.40 37.42
N ASN A 647 -41.78 -14.05 38.00
CA ASN A 647 -43.15 -14.08 37.47
C ASN A 647 -43.92 -12.78 37.70
N VAL A 648 -44.53 -12.25 36.64
CA VAL A 648 -45.55 -11.20 36.73
C VAL A 648 -46.72 -11.69 37.60
N ALA A 649 -47.14 -10.85 38.55
CA ALA A 649 -48.36 -11.06 39.32
C ALA A 649 -49.61 -10.83 38.44
N GLY A 650 -50.63 -11.68 38.61
CA GLY A 650 -51.84 -11.63 37.79
C GLY A 650 -52.49 -10.23 37.73
N TYR A 651 -52.89 -9.81 36.52
CA TYR A 651 -53.38 -8.46 36.22
C TYR A 651 -54.67 -8.49 35.40
N VAL A 652 -55.53 -7.50 35.62
CA VAL A 652 -56.86 -7.41 35.00
C VAL A 652 -57.12 -5.99 34.51
N SER A 653 -57.59 -5.84 33.26
CA SER A 653 -58.04 -4.55 32.69
C SER A 653 -59.40 -4.68 32.01
N ARG A 654 -60.17 -3.59 31.99
CA ARG A 654 -61.51 -3.52 31.37
C ARG A 654 -61.60 -2.35 30.38
N PHE A 655 -62.45 -2.46 29.36
CA PHE A 655 -62.80 -1.35 28.47
C PHE A 655 -64.15 -1.56 27.77
N THR A 656 -64.72 -0.53 27.14
CA THR A 656 -65.98 -0.58 26.37
C THR A 656 -65.79 0.03 24.98
N THR A 657 -66.33 -0.59 23.94
CA THR A 657 -66.21 -0.14 22.55
C THR A 657 -67.15 1.02 22.18
N ASP A 658 -66.80 1.77 21.12
CA ASP A 658 -67.40 3.07 20.75
C ASP A 658 -68.70 3.00 19.92
N SER A 659 -69.37 4.15 19.83
CA SER A 659 -70.51 4.42 18.96
C SER A 659 -70.32 5.75 18.19
N SER A 660 -70.31 5.66 16.85
CA SER A 660 -70.17 6.73 15.83
C SER A 660 -68.76 7.17 15.39
N THR A 661 -68.61 7.52 14.09
CA THR A 661 -67.32 7.69 13.39
C THR A 661 -67.10 9.13 12.89
N VAL A 662 -65.88 9.67 13.04
CA VAL A 662 -65.47 10.97 12.47
C VAL A 662 -65.38 10.88 10.94
N THR A 663 -65.90 11.88 10.19
CA THR A 663 -65.86 11.91 8.71
C THR A 663 -65.47 13.27 8.14
N PHE A 664 -64.96 13.29 6.90
CA PHE A 664 -64.52 14.49 6.17
C PHE A 664 -65.12 14.57 4.76
N THR A 665 -65.31 15.78 4.26
CA THR A 665 -65.77 16.03 2.88
C THR A 665 -64.64 15.87 1.86
N ARG A 666 -64.99 15.59 0.59
CA ARG A 666 -64.03 15.56 -0.52
C ARG A 666 -63.18 16.84 -0.61
N ALA A 667 -63.81 18.01 -0.48
CA ALA A 667 -63.15 19.31 -0.60
C ALA A 667 -62.00 19.48 0.41
N GLN A 668 -62.23 19.06 1.67
CA GLN A 668 -61.23 19.10 2.73
C GLN A 668 -60.02 18.17 2.46
N ILE A 669 -60.24 17.05 1.77
CA ILE A 669 -59.17 16.10 1.41
C ILE A 669 -58.34 16.64 0.22
N LEU A 670 -58.98 17.28 -0.76
CA LEU A 670 -58.29 17.93 -1.89
C LEU A 670 -57.39 19.10 -1.40
N ASP A 671 -57.92 19.94 -0.53
CA ASP A 671 -57.20 21.04 0.14
C ASP A 671 -55.98 20.54 0.94
N ALA A 672 -56.16 19.47 1.74
CA ALA A 672 -55.06 18.82 2.45
C ALA A 672 -54.00 18.22 1.50
N SER A 673 -54.42 17.67 0.35
CA SER A 673 -53.53 17.06 -0.65
C SER A 673 -52.60 18.10 -1.27
N ALA A 674 -53.11 19.31 -1.53
CA ALA A 674 -52.33 20.44 -2.03
C ALA A 674 -51.21 20.83 -1.04
N ARG A 675 -51.53 20.89 0.26
CA ARG A 675 -50.53 21.18 1.33
C ARG A 675 -49.45 20.10 1.43
N VAL A 676 -49.83 18.83 1.41
CA VAL A 676 -48.84 17.73 1.52
C VAL A 676 -47.90 17.70 0.31
N LYS A 677 -48.42 17.91 -0.91
CA LYS A 677 -47.57 18.07 -2.11
C LYS A 677 -46.54 19.20 -1.92
N ALA A 678 -46.99 20.39 -1.54
CA ALA A 678 -46.12 21.56 -1.38
C ALA A 678 -45.06 21.34 -0.28
N TYR A 679 -45.41 20.66 0.81
CA TYR A 679 -44.46 20.31 1.86
C TYR A 679 -43.33 19.40 1.35
N VAL A 680 -43.68 18.34 0.60
CA VAL A 680 -42.68 17.38 0.07
C VAL A 680 -41.73 18.06 -0.92
N GLU A 681 -42.26 18.95 -1.77
CA GLU A 681 -41.46 19.71 -2.75
C GLU A 681 -40.50 20.71 -2.09
N ALA A 682 -40.84 21.24 -0.91
CA ALA A 682 -40.02 22.19 -0.16
C ALA A 682 -39.01 21.52 0.82
N ASN A 683 -39.38 20.39 1.43
CA ASN A 683 -38.62 19.78 2.53
C ASN A 683 -37.94 18.45 2.16
N TYR A 684 -38.15 17.93 0.94
CA TYR A 684 -37.59 16.65 0.48
C TYR A 684 -37.93 15.44 1.37
N GLY A 685 -39.08 15.50 2.05
CA GLY A 685 -39.59 14.50 2.99
C GLY A 685 -41.08 14.69 3.29
N LEU A 686 -41.74 13.70 3.88
CA LEU A 686 -43.14 13.80 4.30
C LEU A 686 -43.29 14.65 5.58
N PRO A 687 -44.45 15.33 5.78
CA PRO A 687 -44.82 15.85 7.09
C PRO A 687 -45.31 14.71 7.99
N ASN A 688 -45.23 14.86 9.32
CA ASN A 688 -45.74 13.85 10.27
C ASN A 688 -47.27 13.67 10.19
N TYR A 689 -47.99 14.76 9.94
CA TYR A 689 -49.45 14.80 9.80
C TYR A 689 -49.88 15.97 8.91
N VAL A 690 -51.15 15.95 8.47
CA VAL A 690 -51.84 17.11 7.88
C VAL A 690 -53.07 17.43 8.72
N THR A 691 -53.28 18.71 9.01
CA THR A 691 -54.50 19.16 9.70
C THR A 691 -55.64 19.30 8.68
N ILE A 692 -56.79 18.71 9.01
CA ILE A 692 -58.04 18.78 8.25
C ILE A 692 -59.14 19.25 9.20
N SER A 693 -59.69 20.44 8.95
CA SER A 693 -60.50 21.18 9.94
C SER A 693 -59.71 21.34 11.25
N THR A 694 -60.19 20.81 12.38
CA THR A 694 -59.50 20.80 13.68
C THR A 694 -58.72 19.50 13.94
N THR A 695 -58.83 18.49 13.07
CA THR A 695 -58.29 17.14 13.32
C THR A 695 -56.91 16.98 12.68
N GLN A 696 -55.93 16.49 13.45
CA GLN A 696 -54.65 16.02 12.91
C GLN A 696 -54.83 14.63 12.30
N VAL A 697 -54.46 14.48 11.03
CA VAL A 697 -54.54 13.23 10.27
C VAL A 697 -53.12 12.80 9.91
N SER A 698 -52.67 11.65 10.42
CA SER A 698 -51.33 11.12 10.10
C SER A 698 -51.22 10.75 8.61
N MET A 699 -50.00 10.70 8.06
CA MET A 699 -49.81 10.35 6.64
C MET A 699 -50.34 8.98 6.25
N ALA A 700 -50.39 8.02 7.19
CA ALA A 700 -50.94 6.68 6.94
C ALA A 700 -52.47 6.71 6.79
N GLN A 701 -53.14 7.44 7.68
CA GLN A 701 -54.58 7.69 7.58
C GLN A 701 -54.92 8.53 6.34
N PHE A 702 -54.07 9.52 6.04
CA PHE A 702 -54.27 10.41 4.91
C PHE A 702 -54.07 9.69 3.56
N LEU A 703 -53.10 8.77 3.43
CA LEU A 703 -52.95 7.92 2.25
C LEU A 703 -54.25 7.16 1.96
N GLN A 704 -54.80 6.48 2.97
CA GLN A 704 -56.06 5.74 2.85
C GLN A 704 -57.22 6.67 2.44
N MET A 705 -57.35 7.85 3.07
CA MET A 705 -58.38 8.84 2.73
C MET A 705 -58.23 9.37 1.30
N MET A 706 -57.00 9.63 0.82
CA MET A 706 -56.74 10.03 -0.55
C MET A 706 -57.10 8.92 -1.55
N SER A 707 -56.78 7.66 -1.26
CA SER A 707 -57.15 6.52 -2.11
C SER A 707 -58.67 6.32 -2.18
N VAL A 708 -59.39 6.40 -1.06
CA VAL A 708 -60.88 6.37 -1.05
C VAL A 708 -61.46 7.56 -1.83
N CYS A 709 -60.92 8.78 -1.62
CA CYS A 709 -61.33 9.99 -2.33
C CYS A 709 -61.18 9.84 -3.85
N LEU A 710 -60.08 9.23 -4.31
CA LEU A 710 -59.83 9.00 -5.72
C LEU A 710 -60.81 7.98 -6.34
N LEU A 711 -61.12 6.89 -5.62
CA LEU A 711 -62.10 5.90 -6.04
C LEU A 711 -63.53 6.46 -6.05
N GLN A 712 -63.87 7.33 -5.09
CA GLN A 712 -65.11 8.09 -5.09
C GLN A 712 -65.22 9.01 -6.32
N ILE A 713 -64.14 9.70 -6.71
CA ILE A 713 -64.10 10.53 -7.93
C ILE A 713 -64.32 9.65 -9.17
N LYS A 714 -63.68 8.48 -9.27
CA LYS A 714 -63.89 7.49 -10.35
C LYS A 714 -65.36 7.04 -10.45
N ASN A 715 -66.01 6.79 -9.30
CA ASN A 715 -67.34 6.21 -9.23
C ASN A 715 -68.48 7.26 -9.12
N GLY A 716 -68.16 8.56 -9.16
CA GLY A 716 -69.14 9.65 -9.03
C GLY A 716 -69.73 9.86 -7.62
N THR A 717 -69.26 9.13 -6.60
CA THR A 717 -69.82 9.11 -5.25
C THR A 717 -69.35 10.30 -4.41
N THR A 718 -70.24 11.01 -3.71
CA THR A 718 -69.94 12.24 -2.95
C THR A 718 -69.95 12.11 -1.42
N SER A 719 -70.21 10.91 -0.88
CA SER A 719 -70.31 10.65 0.57
C SER A 719 -69.06 11.05 1.34
N ASN A 720 -69.22 11.57 2.57
CA ASN A 720 -68.09 11.87 3.44
C ASN A 720 -67.24 10.60 3.72
N ILE A 721 -65.93 10.81 3.85
CA ILE A 721 -64.94 9.74 4.06
C ILE A 721 -64.60 9.70 5.55
N ALA A 722 -64.79 8.54 6.18
CA ALA A 722 -64.46 8.32 7.58
C ALA A 722 -62.95 8.42 7.82
N LEU A 723 -62.55 8.91 9.01
CA LEU A 723 -61.16 8.86 9.49
C LEU A 723 -60.79 7.39 9.76
N PRO A 724 -59.84 6.79 9.03
CA PRO A 724 -59.49 5.39 9.24
C PRO A 724 -58.58 5.22 10.45
N ASN A 725 -58.71 4.08 11.14
CA ASN A 725 -57.79 3.66 12.20
C ASN A 725 -56.61 2.88 11.57
N VAL A 726 -55.65 3.61 11.00
CA VAL A 726 -54.54 3.03 10.22
C VAL A 726 -53.20 3.62 10.68
N SER A 727 -52.30 2.74 11.10
CA SER A 727 -50.94 3.07 11.54
C SER A 727 -49.95 3.17 10.38
N ALA A 728 -48.80 3.80 10.63
CA ALA A 728 -47.68 3.83 9.68
C ALA A 728 -47.13 2.42 9.41
N PRO A 729 -46.60 2.17 8.19
CA PRO A 729 -45.91 0.92 7.86
C PRO A 729 -44.64 0.72 8.71
N ALA A 730 -44.27 -0.55 8.93
CA ALA A 730 -43.08 -0.88 9.72
C ALA A 730 -41.77 -0.78 8.92
N ASN A 731 -41.77 -1.13 7.63
CA ASN A 731 -40.57 -1.20 6.80
C ASN A 731 -40.88 -0.81 5.34
N PRO A 732 -41.03 0.48 5.00
CA PRO A 732 -41.18 0.92 3.61
C PRO A 732 -40.02 0.47 2.72
N THR A 733 -40.31 0.00 1.50
CA THR A 733 -39.30 -0.47 0.55
C THR A 733 -39.62 -0.01 -0.87
N ASP A 734 -38.66 0.60 -1.57
CA ASP A 734 -38.84 1.10 -2.94
C ASP A 734 -38.00 0.31 -3.95
N THR A 735 -38.63 -0.11 -5.04
CA THR A 735 -37.97 -0.65 -6.24
C THR A 735 -38.48 0.03 -7.52
N VAL A 736 -39.23 1.13 -7.40
CA VAL A 736 -39.80 1.84 -8.55
C VAL A 736 -38.72 2.52 -9.37
N LYS A 737 -38.89 2.53 -10.69
CA LYS A 737 -38.08 3.30 -11.64
C LYS A 737 -38.80 4.59 -12.02
N SER A 738 -38.04 5.61 -12.41
CA SER A 738 -38.65 6.87 -12.89
C SER A 738 -39.43 6.65 -14.18
N GLY A 739 -40.64 7.19 -14.27
CA GLY A 739 -41.53 6.99 -15.41
C GLY A 739 -42.94 7.55 -15.18
N ASN A 740 -43.89 7.16 -16.04
CA ASN A 740 -45.29 7.59 -15.97
C ASN A 740 -46.20 6.41 -15.63
N ILE A 741 -47.00 6.53 -14.57
CA ILE A 741 -48.09 5.61 -14.25
C ILE A 741 -49.39 6.15 -14.83
N ASN A 742 -50.08 5.33 -15.61
CA ASN A 742 -51.30 5.75 -16.31
C ASN A 742 -52.54 5.75 -15.39
N LYS A 743 -53.63 6.38 -15.86
CA LYS A 743 -54.88 6.54 -15.11
C LYS A 743 -55.52 5.24 -14.65
N THR A 744 -55.53 4.20 -15.48
CA THR A 744 -56.10 2.89 -15.10
C THR A 744 -55.30 2.28 -13.95
N GLU A 745 -53.98 2.38 -14.02
CA GLU A 745 -53.05 1.79 -13.06
C GLU A 745 -53.06 2.50 -11.70
N TYR A 746 -52.99 3.83 -11.63
CA TYR A 746 -53.03 4.52 -10.32
C TYR A 746 -54.38 4.35 -9.61
N LEU A 747 -55.46 4.05 -10.35
CA LEU A 747 -56.79 3.73 -9.80
C LEU A 747 -56.86 2.30 -9.25
N ASP A 748 -56.22 1.33 -9.91
CA ASP A 748 -56.04 -0.02 -9.36
C ASP A 748 -55.17 -0.02 -8.09
N MET A 749 -54.05 0.70 -8.12
CA MET A 749 -53.18 0.89 -6.95
C MET A 749 -53.95 1.46 -5.75
N ALA A 750 -54.88 2.42 -5.99
CA ALA A 750 -55.70 2.99 -4.93
C ALA A 750 -56.65 1.94 -4.31
N GLN A 751 -57.23 1.05 -5.13
CA GLN A 751 -58.06 -0.05 -4.63
C GLN A 751 -57.25 -1.04 -3.79
N ARG A 752 -56.01 -1.37 -4.23
CA ARG A 752 -55.12 -2.26 -3.47
C ARG A 752 -54.67 -1.66 -2.14
N ILE A 753 -54.38 -0.36 -2.08
CA ILE A 753 -54.11 0.36 -0.83
C ILE A 753 -55.33 0.31 0.10
N VAL A 754 -56.53 0.59 -0.43
CA VAL A 754 -57.76 0.58 0.38
C VAL A 754 -58.01 -0.79 1.01
N ASN A 755 -57.83 -1.87 0.24
CA ASN A 755 -58.00 -3.24 0.71
C ASN A 755 -56.91 -3.66 1.72
N PHE A 756 -55.66 -3.26 1.52
CA PHE A 756 -54.56 -3.62 2.43
C PHE A 756 -54.72 -2.98 3.82
N SER A 757 -55.13 -1.71 3.87
CA SER A 757 -55.23 -0.95 5.12
C SER A 757 -56.34 -1.44 6.06
N LEU A 758 -57.19 -2.40 5.63
CA LEU A 758 -58.11 -3.12 6.52
C LEU A 758 -57.38 -3.87 7.65
N ASN A 759 -56.09 -4.17 7.47
CA ASN A 759 -55.21 -4.74 8.49
C ASN A 759 -54.75 -3.74 9.58
N GLY A 760 -55.27 -2.50 9.59
CA GLY A 760 -54.94 -1.47 10.59
C GLY A 760 -53.57 -0.80 10.40
N THR A 761 -52.88 -1.05 9.28
CA THR A 761 -51.60 -0.44 8.92
C THR A 761 -51.53 -0.18 7.41
N ALA A 762 -50.91 0.93 7.02
CA ALA A 762 -50.67 1.25 5.62
C ALA A 762 -49.61 0.30 5.02
N PRO A 763 -49.64 0.03 3.70
CA PRO A 763 -48.69 -0.89 3.08
C PRO A 763 -47.27 -0.33 3.06
N ASN A 764 -46.27 -1.21 3.27
CA ASN A 764 -44.85 -0.90 3.07
C ASN A 764 -44.57 -0.43 1.63
N TYR A 765 -45.29 -1.00 0.64
CA TYR A 765 -45.23 -0.62 -0.76
C TYR A 765 -46.52 -0.97 -1.52
N VAL A 766 -46.73 -0.34 -2.68
CA VAL A 766 -47.73 -0.74 -3.67
C VAL A 766 -47.06 -1.05 -5.00
N SER A 767 -47.29 -2.26 -5.55
CA SER A 767 -46.66 -2.68 -6.81
C SER A 767 -47.26 -1.95 -8.02
N SER A 768 -46.40 -1.55 -8.96
CA SER A 768 -46.73 -0.89 -10.23
C SER A 768 -45.92 -1.49 -11.38
N SER A 769 -46.26 -1.12 -12.62
CA SER A 769 -45.52 -1.39 -13.85
C SER A 769 -44.08 -0.88 -13.82
N LEU A 770 -43.79 0.12 -12.97
CA LEU A 770 -42.46 0.68 -12.78
C LEU A 770 -41.68 0.04 -11.61
N GLY A 771 -42.32 -0.81 -10.79
CA GLY A 771 -41.75 -1.43 -9.59
C GLY A 771 -42.60 -1.22 -8.33
N ASN A 772 -42.08 -1.60 -7.16
CA ASN A 772 -42.76 -1.41 -5.88
C ASN A 772 -42.55 0.02 -5.39
N ILE A 773 -43.63 0.80 -5.28
CA ILE A 773 -43.62 2.18 -4.79
C ILE A 773 -43.73 2.15 -3.27
N GLN A 774 -42.72 2.67 -2.55
CA GLN A 774 -42.79 2.76 -1.08
C GLN A 774 -43.89 3.71 -0.60
N PHE A 775 -44.32 3.53 0.65
CA PHE A 775 -45.34 4.34 1.32
C PHE A 775 -45.25 5.85 1.07
N GLU A 776 -44.06 6.43 1.22
CA GLU A 776 -43.83 7.87 1.11
C GLU A 776 -44.01 8.38 -0.32
N SER A 777 -43.49 7.63 -1.30
CA SER A 777 -43.77 7.86 -2.72
C SER A 777 -45.26 7.77 -3.01
N ALA A 778 -45.99 6.81 -2.42
CA ALA A 778 -47.43 6.69 -2.62
C ALA A 778 -48.19 7.92 -2.07
N VAL A 779 -47.87 8.38 -0.85
CA VAL A 779 -48.44 9.61 -0.26
C VAL A 779 -48.23 10.82 -1.19
N TYR A 780 -47.02 10.99 -1.72
CA TYR A 780 -46.70 12.09 -2.62
C TYR A 780 -47.39 11.96 -3.99
N ILE A 781 -47.46 10.76 -4.56
CA ILE A 781 -48.15 10.48 -5.84
C ILE A 781 -49.64 10.82 -5.73
N TYR A 782 -50.33 10.34 -4.71
CA TYR A 782 -51.76 10.64 -4.53
C TYR A 782 -52.02 12.12 -4.21
N SER A 783 -51.11 12.76 -3.45
CA SER A 783 -51.17 14.22 -3.24
C SER A 783 -51.07 14.99 -4.56
N LYS A 784 -50.19 14.58 -5.48
CA LYS A 784 -50.09 15.17 -6.84
C LYS A 784 -51.35 14.94 -7.68
N ILE A 785 -51.90 13.71 -7.69
CA ILE A 785 -53.10 13.37 -8.48
C ILE A 785 -54.30 14.21 -8.01
N LEU A 786 -54.54 14.28 -6.70
CA LEU A 786 -55.67 15.01 -6.13
C LEU A 786 -55.48 16.53 -6.24
N ASN A 787 -54.27 17.05 -6.10
CA ASN A 787 -53.98 18.46 -6.38
C ASN A 787 -54.21 18.80 -7.86
N PHE A 788 -53.84 17.92 -8.80
CA PHE A 788 -54.13 18.11 -10.23
C PHE A 788 -55.64 18.19 -10.47
N TYR A 789 -56.41 17.26 -9.93
CA TYR A 789 -57.87 17.26 -10.01
C TYR A 789 -58.50 18.54 -9.46
N TYR A 790 -58.00 19.01 -8.32
CA TYR A 790 -58.47 20.22 -7.64
C TYR A 790 -58.19 21.49 -8.46
N THR A 791 -57.03 21.57 -9.13
CA THR A 791 -56.60 22.75 -9.90
C THR A 791 -57.02 22.73 -11.37
N ASN A 792 -57.37 21.57 -11.95
CA ASN A 792 -57.71 21.42 -13.37
C ASN A 792 -59.18 21.02 -13.56
N SER A 793 -60.10 21.90 -13.11
CA SER A 793 -61.54 21.82 -13.39
C SER A 793 -62.16 20.43 -13.14
N SER A 794 -61.81 19.78 -12.03
CA SER A 794 -62.31 18.43 -11.65
C SER A 794 -62.01 17.33 -12.68
N THR A 795 -60.91 17.42 -13.42
CA THR A 795 -60.46 16.38 -14.35
C THR A 795 -59.27 15.59 -13.78
N LEU A 796 -59.38 14.26 -13.76
CA LEU A 796 -58.28 13.38 -13.34
C LEU A 796 -57.19 13.30 -14.42
N PRO A 797 -55.88 13.35 -14.06
CA PRO A 797 -54.78 13.35 -15.01
C PRO A 797 -54.66 12.01 -15.75
N ASN A 798 -54.28 12.02 -17.02
CA ASN A 798 -54.14 10.78 -17.81
C ASN A 798 -52.97 9.90 -17.35
N TYR A 799 -51.96 10.50 -16.71
CA TYR A 799 -50.85 9.82 -16.06
C TYR A 799 -50.30 10.67 -14.90
N VAL A 800 -49.50 10.06 -14.04
CA VAL A 800 -48.70 10.74 -13.00
C VAL A 800 -47.23 10.38 -13.16
N THR A 801 -46.35 11.36 -13.05
CA THR A 801 -44.90 11.13 -13.00
C THR A 801 -44.49 10.50 -11.67
N VAL A 802 -43.64 9.49 -11.72
CA VAL A 802 -43.09 8.77 -10.57
C VAL A 802 -41.57 8.77 -10.68
N SER A 803 -40.92 8.82 -9.52
CA SER A 803 -39.48 8.63 -9.33
C SER A 803 -39.29 7.87 -8.01
N PRO A 804 -38.16 7.15 -7.82
CA PRO A 804 -37.82 6.55 -6.53
C PRO A 804 -37.89 7.58 -5.40
N TRP A 805 -38.34 7.18 -4.21
CA TRP A 805 -38.34 8.06 -3.03
C TRP A 805 -36.93 8.55 -2.72
N THR A 806 -35.93 7.68 -2.90
CA THR A 806 -34.51 8.01 -2.81
C THR A 806 -34.09 9.11 -3.79
N THR A 807 -34.73 9.28 -4.95
CA THR A 807 -34.45 10.42 -5.85
C THR A 807 -35.03 11.74 -5.31
N ILE A 808 -36.07 11.65 -4.47
CA ILE A 808 -36.70 12.80 -3.82
C ILE A 808 -35.91 13.19 -2.54
N THR A 809 -35.45 12.22 -1.75
CA THR A 809 -34.67 12.45 -0.51
C THR A 809 -33.18 12.68 -0.76
N ASN A 810 -32.56 11.97 -1.71
CA ASN A 810 -31.13 12.10 -2.05
C ASN A 810 -30.85 13.32 -2.95
N LYS A 811 -31.77 14.28 -2.99
CA LYS A 811 -31.44 15.66 -3.37
C LYS A 811 -30.47 16.34 -2.36
N THR A 812 -30.12 15.63 -1.29
CA THR A 812 -28.90 15.85 -0.52
C THR A 812 -27.89 14.71 -0.76
N SER A 813 -26.63 15.09 -1.03
CA SER A 813 -25.42 14.24 -0.97
C SER A 813 -25.25 13.11 -2.01
N THR A 814 -24.84 13.47 -3.23
CA THR A 814 -23.49 13.18 -3.78
C THR A 814 -23.39 13.74 -5.21
N SER A 815 -22.80 14.92 -5.38
CA SER A 815 -22.44 15.40 -6.72
C SER A 815 -21.17 14.67 -7.18
N THR A 816 -21.31 13.78 -8.16
CA THR A 816 -20.22 13.61 -9.13
C THR A 816 -20.04 14.95 -9.84
N ILE A 817 -18.93 15.63 -9.59
CA ILE A 817 -18.65 16.92 -10.23
C ILE A 817 -18.73 16.73 -11.76
N PRO A 818 -19.63 17.47 -12.46
CA PRO A 818 -19.76 17.39 -13.90
C PRO A 818 -18.42 17.60 -14.62
N ALA A 819 -18.24 16.96 -15.78
CA ALA A 819 -16.94 16.92 -16.46
C ALA A 819 -16.44 18.33 -16.82
N GLU A 820 -17.36 19.20 -17.23
CA GLU A 820 -17.18 20.61 -17.52
C GLU A 820 -16.78 21.47 -16.30
N LEU A 821 -16.97 20.98 -15.07
CA LEU A 821 -16.60 21.69 -13.84
C LEU A 821 -15.25 21.26 -13.25
N LYS A 822 -14.58 20.26 -13.84
CA LYS A 822 -13.28 19.77 -13.36
C LYS A 822 -12.14 20.77 -13.53
N GLU A 823 -12.25 21.71 -14.46
CA GLU A 823 -11.29 22.82 -14.62
C GLU A 823 -11.28 23.72 -13.37
N TYR A 824 -12.46 23.99 -12.79
CA TYR A 824 -12.63 24.83 -11.60
C TYR A 824 -12.25 24.13 -10.28
N LEU A 825 -11.58 22.97 -10.35
CA LEU A 825 -10.93 22.30 -9.21
C LEU A 825 -9.39 22.37 -9.28
N GLN A 826 -8.81 22.70 -10.45
CA GLN A 826 -7.36 22.65 -10.64
C GLN A 826 -6.65 23.77 -9.87
N ALA A 827 -5.40 23.50 -9.48
CA ALA A 827 -4.51 24.55 -9.00
C ALA A 827 -4.03 25.41 -10.17
N THR A 828 -3.71 26.67 -9.90
CA THR A 828 -3.14 27.61 -10.87
C THR A 828 -2.00 28.40 -10.22
N ALA A 829 -1.23 29.19 -10.97
CA ALA A 829 -0.01 29.83 -10.45
C ALA A 829 -0.26 30.66 -9.17
N ASN A 830 -1.34 31.45 -9.16
CA ASN A 830 -1.77 32.26 -8.03
C ASN A 830 -2.87 31.59 -7.18
N CYS A 831 -3.43 30.48 -7.64
CA CYS A 831 -4.51 29.74 -6.98
C CYS A 831 -4.02 28.36 -6.52
N GLN A 832 -3.12 28.32 -5.53
CA GLN A 832 -2.38 27.11 -5.16
C GLN A 832 -3.21 26.13 -4.30
N SER A 833 -4.35 25.64 -4.81
CA SER A 833 -5.28 24.73 -4.10
C SER A 833 -4.67 23.39 -3.69
N THR A 834 -3.61 22.95 -4.35
CA THR A 834 -2.85 21.73 -4.01
C THR A 834 -1.76 21.95 -2.95
N ASN A 835 -1.54 23.19 -2.48
CA ASN A 835 -0.56 23.48 -1.45
C ASN A 835 -0.97 22.87 -0.09
N ALA A 836 -0.02 22.25 0.60
CA ALA A 836 -0.27 21.55 1.86
C ALA A 836 -0.88 22.45 2.96
N GLN A 837 -0.50 23.73 3.05
CA GLN A 837 -1.06 24.68 4.01
C GLN A 837 -2.53 24.99 3.70
N ILE A 838 -2.86 25.18 2.41
CA ILE A 838 -4.23 25.44 1.95
C ILE A 838 -5.12 24.22 2.20
N ILE A 839 -4.65 23.01 1.88
CA ILE A 839 -5.38 21.75 2.13
C ILE A 839 -5.62 21.53 3.63
N ALA A 840 -4.60 21.71 4.46
CA ALA A 840 -4.71 21.54 5.91
C ALA A 840 -5.68 22.55 6.53
N LEU A 841 -5.59 23.82 6.11
CA LEU A 841 -6.48 24.88 6.57
C LEU A 841 -7.93 24.63 6.14
N SER A 842 -8.20 24.34 4.87
CA SER A 842 -9.54 24.05 4.35
C SER A 842 -10.22 22.92 5.14
N LYS A 843 -9.49 21.81 5.37
CA LYS A 843 -9.94 20.70 6.22
C LYS A 843 -10.24 21.14 7.66
N SER A 844 -9.39 21.97 8.26
CA SER A 844 -9.59 22.45 9.64
C SER A 844 -10.81 23.36 9.78
N ILE A 845 -11.07 24.24 8.82
CA ILE A 845 -12.24 25.13 8.81
C ILE A 845 -13.53 24.30 8.75
N ILE A 846 -13.58 23.34 7.84
CA ILE A 846 -14.72 22.42 7.67
C ILE A 846 -14.98 21.62 8.95
N ALA A 847 -13.93 21.06 9.55
CA ALA A 847 -14.03 20.27 10.77
C ALA A 847 -14.51 21.09 11.97
N ASN A 848 -13.93 22.29 12.18
CA ASN A 848 -14.31 23.19 13.26
C ASN A 848 -15.75 23.72 13.14
N ALA A 849 -16.27 23.86 11.91
CA ALA A 849 -17.65 24.25 11.65
C ALA A 849 -18.66 23.07 11.72
N GLY A 850 -18.20 21.82 11.88
CA GLY A 850 -19.07 20.64 11.79
C GLY A 850 -19.74 20.46 10.41
N ALA A 851 -19.15 21.02 9.35
CA ALA A 851 -19.80 21.20 8.06
C ALA A 851 -19.84 19.91 7.23
N THR A 852 -21.00 19.26 7.16
CA THR A 852 -21.18 17.97 6.46
C THR A 852 -21.58 18.13 4.98
N THR A 853 -22.48 19.07 4.65
CA THR A 853 -22.98 19.30 3.28
C THR A 853 -22.03 20.19 2.45
N THR A 854 -22.13 20.12 1.12
CA THR A 854 -21.36 20.97 0.19
C THR A 854 -21.59 22.46 0.49
N TYR A 855 -22.85 22.86 0.68
CA TYR A 855 -23.23 24.23 1.03
C TYR A 855 -22.66 24.67 2.38
N ALA A 856 -22.73 23.83 3.43
CA ALA A 856 -22.18 24.16 4.74
C ALA A 856 -20.66 24.35 4.70
N LYS A 857 -19.95 23.56 3.88
CA LYS A 857 -18.49 23.67 3.69
C LYS A 857 -18.10 24.99 3.03
N ALA A 858 -18.77 25.35 1.92
CA ALA A 858 -18.53 26.61 1.23
C ALA A 858 -18.85 27.83 2.11
N VAL A 859 -19.96 27.80 2.85
CA VAL A 859 -20.30 28.85 3.82
C VAL A 859 -19.23 28.99 4.92
N ALA A 860 -18.71 27.87 5.44
CA ALA A 860 -17.67 27.89 6.47
C ALA A 860 -16.34 28.48 5.96
N ILE A 861 -15.92 28.08 4.75
CA ILE A 861 -14.70 28.59 4.09
C ILE A 861 -14.83 30.08 3.78
N PHE A 862 -15.95 30.49 3.16
CA PHE A 862 -16.26 31.89 2.88
C PHE A 862 -16.21 32.77 4.14
N ASN A 863 -16.91 32.37 5.20
CA ASN A 863 -16.93 33.13 6.46
C ASN A 863 -15.52 33.22 7.05
N TRP A 864 -14.75 32.12 7.04
CA TRP A 864 -13.38 32.15 7.54
C TRP A 864 -12.51 33.15 6.79
N VAL A 865 -12.52 33.16 5.46
CA VAL A 865 -11.73 34.12 4.66
C VAL A 865 -12.17 35.56 4.94
N ARG A 866 -13.48 35.83 4.93
CA ARG A 866 -14.06 37.15 5.21
C ARG A 866 -13.67 37.69 6.59
N ASP A 867 -13.60 36.81 7.59
CA ASP A 867 -13.39 37.20 8.99
C ASP A 867 -11.91 37.19 9.41
N ASN A 868 -11.00 36.60 8.61
CA ASN A 868 -9.58 36.44 8.96
C ASN A 868 -8.58 37.11 8.00
N ILE A 869 -9.04 37.75 6.91
CA ILE A 869 -8.19 38.42 5.92
C ILE A 869 -8.55 39.91 5.83
N GLY A 870 -7.60 40.79 6.15
CA GLY A 870 -7.76 42.23 6.03
C GLY A 870 -7.68 42.73 4.59
N TYR A 871 -8.33 43.85 4.27
CA TYR A 871 -8.22 44.45 2.93
C TYR A 871 -7.01 45.39 2.82
N SER A 872 -6.25 45.26 1.74
CA SER A 872 -5.16 46.18 1.36
C SER A 872 -5.37 46.70 -0.06
N PHE A 873 -5.13 48.00 -0.28
CA PHE A 873 -5.38 48.64 -1.58
C PHE A 873 -4.13 48.63 -2.46
N TYR A 874 -4.15 47.79 -3.49
CA TYR A 874 -3.16 47.74 -4.58
C TYR A 874 -3.80 47.14 -5.84
N TYR A 875 -3.12 47.26 -6.98
CA TYR A 875 -3.57 46.73 -8.27
C TYR A 875 -3.07 45.30 -8.50
N ASN A 876 -3.86 44.50 -9.23
CA ASN A 876 -3.56 43.12 -9.64
C ASN A 876 -3.20 42.18 -8.48
N THR A 877 -2.57 41.04 -8.77
CA THR A 877 -2.13 40.04 -7.79
C THR A 877 -0.71 40.36 -7.29
N ASN A 878 -0.50 40.30 -5.97
CA ASN A 878 0.82 40.47 -5.35
C ASN A 878 1.26 39.23 -4.57
N TYR A 879 0.32 38.38 -4.14
CA TYR A 879 0.59 37.33 -3.16
C TYR A 879 0.12 35.93 -3.57
N GLY A 880 -0.91 35.83 -4.41
CA GLY A 880 -1.64 34.59 -4.62
C GLY A 880 -2.27 34.04 -3.32
N ALA A 881 -2.84 32.84 -3.38
CA ALA A 881 -3.54 32.23 -2.25
C ALA A 881 -2.62 32.03 -1.03
N VAL A 882 -1.44 31.43 -1.22
CA VAL A 882 -0.50 31.12 -0.14
C VAL A 882 0.11 32.38 0.46
N GLY A 883 0.49 33.37 -0.37
CA GLY A 883 1.01 34.64 0.14
C GLY A 883 -0.05 35.41 0.92
N THR A 884 -1.29 35.46 0.45
CA THR A 884 -2.42 36.11 1.13
C THR A 884 -2.70 35.46 2.48
N LEU A 885 -2.63 34.12 2.54
CA LEU A 885 -2.80 33.38 3.78
C LEU A 885 -1.70 33.71 4.81
N ASN A 886 -0.47 33.91 4.36
CA ASN A 886 0.67 34.23 5.22
C ASN A 886 0.66 35.71 5.65
N ALA A 887 0.33 36.63 4.73
CA ALA A 887 0.25 38.07 4.98
C ALA A 887 -0.98 38.48 5.81
N LYS A 888 -2.03 37.64 5.87
CA LYS A 888 -3.34 37.94 6.48
C LYS A 888 -4.04 39.18 5.91
N THR A 889 -3.63 39.60 4.71
CA THR A 889 -4.24 40.71 4.00
C THR A 889 -4.10 40.54 2.49
N GLY A 890 -5.04 41.08 1.73
CA GLY A 890 -4.98 41.14 0.28
C GLY A 890 -5.94 42.18 -0.30
N ASN A 891 -5.83 42.47 -1.59
CA ASN A 891 -6.86 43.19 -2.33
C ASN A 891 -7.98 42.21 -2.78
N CYS A 892 -8.88 42.66 -3.66
CA CYS A 892 -9.96 41.82 -4.19
C CYS A 892 -9.47 40.58 -4.98
N VAL A 893 -8.38 40.71 -5.74
CA VAL A 893 -7.77 39.62 -6.52
C VAL A 893 -7.17 38.57 -5.60
N ASP A 894 -6.31 38.98 -4.69
CA ASP A 894 -5.59 38.10 -3.75
C ASP A 894 -6.51 37.43 -2.72
N THR A 895 -7.51 38.15 -2.22
CA THR A 895 -8.56 37.56 -1.35
C THR A 895 -9.37 36.51 -2.11
N SER A 896 -9.66 36.74 -3.40
CA SER A 896 -10.35 35.77 -4.26
C SER A 896 -9.49 34.55 -4.55
N HIS A 897 -8.18 34.71 -4.77
CA HIS A 897 -7.25 33.59 -4.93
C HIS A 897 -7.27 32.67 -3.71
N LEU A 898 -7.20 33.22 -2.49
CA LEU A 898 -7.24 32.43 -1.26
C LEU A 898 -8.59 31.71 -1.07
N LEU A 899 -9.71 32.40 -1.28
CA LEU A 899 -11.04 31.81 -1.18
C LEU A 899 -11.20 30.64 -2.16
N ILE A 900 -10.92 30.86 -3.44
CA ILE A 900 -11.05 29.83 -4.49
C ILE A 900 -10.09 28.66 -4.21
N ALA A 901 -8.87 28.91 -3.75
CA ALA A 901 -7.94 27.84 -3.42
C ALA A 901 -8.43 26.95 -2.27
N LEU A 902 -9.05 27.52 -1.24
CA LEU A 902 -9.62 26.77 -0.11
C LEU A 902 -10.86 25.95 -0.50
N GLU A 903 -11.74 26.51 -1.33
CA GLU A 903 -12.92 25.82 -1.90
C GLU A 903 -12.50 24.64 -2.80
N ARG A 904 -11.55 24.89 -3.72
CA ARG A 904 -10.97 23.84 -4.58
C ARG A 904 -10.31 22.73 -3.77
N ALA A 905 -9.60 23.07 -2.69
CA ALA A 905 -9.00 22.10 -1.77
C ALA A 905 -10.05 21.28 -0.97
N ALA A 906 -11.28 21.78 -0.83
CA ALA A 906 -12.42 21.05 -0.28
C ALA A 906 -13.14 20.16 -1.32
N GLY A 907 -12.71 20.18 -2.58
CA GLY A 907 -13.36 19.50 -3.71
C GLY A 907 -14.56 20.24 -4.27
N ILE A 908 -14.70 21.55 -4.00
CA ILE A 908 -15.83 22.39 -4.42
C ILE A 908 -15.38 23.23 -5.63
N PRO A 909 -16.04 23.12 -6.80
CA PRO A 909 -15.64 23.88 -7.98
C PRO A 909 -15.84 25.38 -7.75
N ALA A 910 -14.78 26.17 -7.94
CA ALA A 910 -14.79 27.61 -7.69
C ALA A 910 -14.02 28.37 -8.78
N ARG A 911 -14.50 29.55 -9.17
CA ARG A 911 -14.00 30.34 -10.30
C ARG A 911 -14.01 31.84 -10.01
N TYR A 912 -13.25 32.61 -10.78
CA TYR A 912 -13.24 34.07 -10.68
C TYR A 912 -14.40 34.67 -11.47
N GLU A 913 -14.95 35.78 -10.98
CA GLU A 913 -15.82 36.69 -11.72
C GLU A 913 -15.20 38.09 -11.65
N HIS A 914 -15.12 38.78 -12.79
CA HIS A 914 -14.49 40.10 -12.93
C HIS A 914 -15.48 41.07 -13.56
N GLY A 915 -15.55 42.28 -13.03
CA GLY A 915 -16.41 43.33 -13.57
C GLY A 915 -16.04 44.73 -13.08
N TYR A 916 -16.82 45.71 -13.52
CA TYR A 916 -16.74 47.10 -13.05
C TYR A 916 -17.95 47.39 -12.16
N CYS A 917 -17.69 47.58 -10.86
CA CYS A 917 -18.70 47.56 -9.82
C CYS A 917 -18.83 48.92 -9.13
N LYS A 918 -20.07 49.34 -8.84
CA LYS A 918 -20.37 50.58 -8.12
C LYS A 918 -20.38 50.34 -6.61
N PHE A 919 -19.31 50.73 -5.94
CA PHE A 919 -19.23 50.78 -4.48
C PHE A 919 -19.90 52.08 -3.96
N SER A 920 -20.04 52.19 -2.64
CA SER A 920 -20.60 53.40 -2.01
C SER A 920 -19.74 54.66 -2.18
N THR A 921 -18.46 54.51 -2.54
CA THR A 921 -17.48 55.60 -2.68
C THR A 921 -17.18 55.96 -4.13
N ALA A 922 -16.98 54.97 -5.01
CA ALA A 922 -16.66 55.15 -6.42
C ALA A 922 -16.96 53.87 -7.23
N TRP A 923 -16.66 53.91 -8.52
CA TRP A 923 -16.60 52.72 -9.37
C TRP A 923 -15.19 52.13 -9.34
N TYR A 924 -15.09 50.80 -9.31
CA TYR A 924 -13.81 50.08 -9.33
C TYR A 924 -13.90 48.85 -10.25
N GLY A 925 -12.77 48.50 -10.89
CA GLY A 925 -12.56 47.14 -11.37
C GLY A 925 -12.45 46.22 -10.17
N HIS A 926 -13.24 45.14 -10.15
CA HIS A 926 -13.40 44.26 -9.00
C HIS A 926 -13.42 42.79 -9.41
N VAL A 927 -12.78 41.95 -8.60
CA VAL A 927 -12.73 40.49 -8.78
C VAL A 927 -13.26 39.84 -7.50
N TRP A 928 -14.15 38.86 -7.66
CA TRP A 928 -14.67 38.05 -6.57
C TRP A 928 -14.78 36.58 -6.99
N ALA A 929 -15.06 35.68 -6.03
CA ALA A 929 -15.25 34.27 -6.32
C ALA A 929 -16.71 33.96 -6.69
N GLN A 930 -16.91 32.97 -7.56
CA GLN A 930 -18.13 32.19 -7.64
C GLN A 930 -17.84 30.74 -7.21
N VAL A 931 -18.72 30.15 -6.41
CA VAL A 931 -18.59 28.78 -5.88
C VAL A 931 -19.79 27.95 -6.34
N TYR A 932 -19.54 26.76 -6.89
CA TYR A 932 -20.58 25.86 -7.39
C TYR A 932 -21.02 24.89 -6.31
N VAL A 933 -22.29 24.96 -5.93
CA VAL A 933 -22.89 24.14 -4.88
C VAL A 933 -24.23 23.60 -5.38
N ASP A 934 -24.38 22.28 -5.29
CA ASP A 934 -25.64 21.53 -5.47
C ASP A 934 -26.45 21.95 -6.71
N GLY A 935 -25.75 22.15 -7.84
CA GLY A 935 -26.35 22.49 -9.14
C GLY A 935 -26.24 23.97 -9.55
N LYS A 936 -25.77 24.86 -8.66
CA LYS A 936 -25.87 26.32 -8.83
C LYS A 936 -24.56 27.05 -8.46
N TRP A 937 -24.23 28.09 -9.22
CA TRP A 937 -23.18 29.06 -8.86
C TRP A 937 -23.71 30.10 -7.85
N TYR A 938 -22.92 30.37 -6.81
CA TYR A 938 -23.15 31.40 -5.80
C TYR A 938 -22.00 32.40 -5.82
N SER A 939 -22.30 33.70 -5.89
CA SER A 939 -21.30 34.76 -5.77
C SER A 939 -20.82 34.87 -4.32
N ALA A 940 -19.50 34.93 -4.12
CA ALA A 940 -18.83 34.84 -2.84
C ALA A 940 -17.71 35.91 -2.78
N ASP A 941 -18.10 37.15 -2.51
CA ASP A 941 -17.16 38.27 -2.33
C ASP A 941 -16.79 38.43 -0.85
N ALA A 942 -15.60 37.98 -0.46
CA ALA A 942 -15.14 37.94 0.93
C ALA A 942 -14.48 39.24 1.42
N ILE A 943 -14.35 40.31 0.61
CA ILE A 943 -13.60 41.52 1.02
C ILE A 943 -14.30 42.38 2.09
N SER A 944 -15.49 41.98 2.57
CA SER A 944 -16.29 42.80 3.49
C SER A 944 -17.17 41.96 4.41
N SER A 945 -17.14 42.29 5.71
CA SER A 945 -18.05 41.75 6.73
C SER A 945 -19.54 42.03 6.46
N ARG A 946 -19.88 42.92 5.52
CA ARG A 946 -21.28 43.13 5.07
C ARG A 946 -21.80 42.00 4.18
N ASN A 947 -20.92 41.16 3.63
CA ASN A 947 -21.28 40.11 2.68
C ASN A 947 -21.51 38.77 3.40
N THR A 948 -22.46 38.01 2.87
CA THR A 948 -22.72 36.61 3.26
C THR A 948 -22.63 35.73 2.02
N PHE A 949 -22.43 34.42 2.20
CA PHE A 949 -22.29 33.51 1.06
C PHE A 949 -23.51 33.57 0.14
N GLY A 950 -23.31 33.90 -1.13
CA GLY A 950 -24.39 34.11 -2.11
C GLY A 950 -25.07 35.48 -2.10
N VAL A 951 -24.69 36.40 -1.20
CA VAL A 951 -25.30 37.75 -1.08
C VAL A 951 -24.23 38.83 -0.86
N ILE A 952 -24.15 39.74 -1.83
CA ILE A 952 -23.18 40.85 -1.85
C ILE A 952 -23.90 42.15 -1.47
N ASN A 953 -23.42 42.82 -0.42
CA ASN A 953 -23.99 44.06 0.14
C ASN A 953 -22.96 45.21 0.24
N ASN A 954 -21.70 44.98 -0.15
CA ASN A 954 -20.65 46.00 -0.13
C ASN A 954 -20.64 46.91 -1.39
N TRP A 955 -21.23 46.48 -2.50
CA TRP A 955 -21.44 47.22 -3.75
C TRP A 955 -22.79 46.88 -4.41
N ASN A 956 -23.24 47.71 -5.36
CA ASN A 956 -24.55 47.54 -6.01
C ASN A 956 -24.48 46.55 -7.20
N THR A 957 -24.89 45.31 -6.95
CA THR A 957 -24.93 44.20 -7.91
C THR A 957 -25.82 44.44 -9.12
N ALA A 958 -26.90 45.21 -8.99
CA ALA A 958 -27.82 45.51 -10.09
C ALA A 958 -27.25 46.52 -11.11
N THR A 959 -26.09 47.14 -10.82
CA THR A 959 -25.46 48.16 -11.66
C THR A 959 -24.06 47.80 -12.16
N ALA A 960 -23.57 46.60 -11.84
CA ALA A 960 -22.22 46.17 -12.24
C ALA A 960 -22.18 45.69 -13.70
N THR A 961 -21.10 46.02 -14.39
CA THR A 961 -20.79 45.47 -15.72
C THR A 961 -19.90 44.26 -15.55
N ILE A 962 -20.40 43.05 -15.83
CA ILE A 962 -19.61 41.82 -15.76
C ILE A 962 -18.79 41.68 -17.04
N TYR A 963 -17.47 41.50 -16.91
CA TYR A 963 -16.55 41.31 -18.04
C TYR A 963 -16.29 39.84 -18.35
N GLY A 964 -16.37 38.95 -17.37
CA GLY A 964 -16.28 37.51 -17.60
C GLY A 964 -16.11 36.69 -16.33
N THR A 965 -16.14 35.37 -16.52
CA THR A 965 -15.80 34.37 -15.50
C THR A 965 -14.63 33.52 -15.96
N TYR A 966 -13.69 33.21 -15.06
CA TYR A 966 -12.40 32.62 -15.42
C TYR A 966 -12.01 31.47 -14.48
N ALA A 967 -11.37 30.43 -15.02
CA ALA A 967 -10.74 29.37 -14.20
C ALA A 967 -9.40 29.84 -13.58
N GLU A 968 -8.68 30.69 -14.31
CA GLU A 968 -7.47 31.42 -13.91
C GLU A 968 -7.57 32.86 -14.45
N LEU A 969 -7.14 33.86 -13.67
CA LEU A 969 -7.15 35.25 -14.14
C LEU A 969 -6.06 35.47 -15.21
N PRO A 970 -6.34 36.21 -16.29
CA PRO A 970 -5.39 36.42 -17.39
C PRO A 970 -4.38 37.55 -17.16
N PHE A 971 -4.22 38.03 -15.90
CA PHE A 971 -3.41 39.19 -15.52
C PHE A 971 -2.83 39.06 -14.10
#